data_AF-A0A8C5I6L2-F1
#
_entry.id   AF-A0A8C5I6L2-F1
#
_cell.length_a   1.000
_cell.length_b   1.000
_cell.length_c   1.000
_cell.angle_alpha   90.00
_cell.angle_beta   90.00
_cell.angle_gamma   90.00
#
_symmetry.space_group_name_H-M   'P 1'
#
loop_
_entity.id
_entity.type
_entity.pdbx_description
1 polymer ?
#
loop_
_entity_poly.entity_id
_entity_poly.type
_entity_poly.pdbx_seq_one_letter_code
_entity_poly.pdbx_strand_id
1 'polypeptide(L)'
;MRLHPVGLFYGSETLRFKNLFVHSKHALSGCLGTMANSYKLRCSIPGHEMDVRGLATAVFPEGAFVSVSRDRTGRVWVPNSSPDKGFTEMHCMSGHSNFVSCVCIIQPNETYPRGLIATGGNDNNICIFTMDQPQPLFTLKGHNNTVCTLSSGKFGTLLSGSWDTTARVWLNEKCMMTLQGHSAAVWAVIILPEQGLMLSGSADKTIKLWKAGRCEKTFTGHEDCVRGLAVISNTEFLSCSNDSSIRRWLVTGECVQVYYSHTNYIYSIDVFPNGQDFISTGEDRTVRIWRNGECVQTIRLPAQSVWCCCILPNGDIAVGASDGIIRVFSEAHDRIASAEDLQTFEDELAKATIDPKTGDLGDIKTEDLPGREHLSEPGNRDGQTRLIKEGQNVEAYQWSVGDARWVKIGDVVGGSNQQTSKCVMYEGKEYDYVFTIDVNEGGPSMKLPYNISEDPWLTAHNFLQKNDLSPMFLDQVANFIIENTKGHVVGPAQPTGGDPFTGQSDADFFSPPTGSGRYIPGSGPTPGPPGGVVDPFTGSGAYSSADLRQRATNSYFPKTDGVMFEQANASQIIAKLKELNAAAPQEQKLSEDVLESLSRLLSTVCAPGATEPPPNIQQINSLWKASHLPEDIVFPVLDIMRLAVRHPQVNETLCGEAEGVQLCNHLLSLMRPEGRAANQMLALRTLCNCFSGRQGRSLLLAQRETVLSRAADLAAVCNKNIHIALATLVLNYAGCLHGQPDLEAKAQCLSVASRALETVQDKEAVFRLLVALGTTVASDQTAQDLARSLGVNSQILKYSTVSDPSKVGECCQLVLKQLQ
;
A
#
# COMPACT_ATOMS: atom_id res chain seq x y z
N MET A 1 17.81 -60.92 25.93
CA MET A 1 17.57 -60.28 27.24
C MET A 1 17.56 -58.77 27.03
N ARG A 2 16.92 -57.98 27.92
CA ARG A 2 16.91 -56.49 27.94
C ARG A 2 18.30 -55.89 27.59
N LEU A 3 18.51 -54.89 26.72
CA LEU A 3 18.09 -53.47 26.85
C LEU A 3 18.47 -52.62 25.59
N HIS A 4 17.83 -51.45 25.44
CA HIS A 4 18.19 -50.29 24.56
C HIS A 4 19.15 -49.32 25.33
N PRO A 5 19.63 -48.13 24.83
CA PRO A 5 19.10 -47.31 23.72
C PRO A 5 20.10 -46.46 22.85
N VAL A 6 19.52 -45.65 21.94
CA VAL A 6 20.01 -44.43 21.20
C VAL A 6 21.33 -44.47 20.39
N GLY A 7 21.24 -44.07 19.11
CA GLY A 7 22.33 -43.53 18.30
C GLY A 7 21.80 -42.82 17.04
N LEU A 8 22.28 -41.61 16.73
CA LEU A 8 21.85 -40.83 15.54
C LEU A 8 22.50 -41.36 14.24
N PHE A 9 21.94 -41.03 13.06
CA PHE A 9 22.54 -40.03 12.14
C PHE A 9 21.67 -39.71 10.89
N TYR A 10 22.14 -38.74 10.11
CA TYR A 10 21.52 -38.13 8.92
C TYR A 10 21.29 -39.11 7.75
N GLY A 11 20.30 -38.78 6.89
CA GLY A 11 20.18 -39.33 5.54
C GLY A 11 19.39 -38.39 4.64
N SER A 12 20.04 -37.79 3.64
CA SER A 12 19.42 -36.92 2.63
C SER A 12 19.31 -37.63 1.29
N GLU A 13 18.11 -37.72 0.71
CA GLU A 13 17.94 -38.14 -0.69
C GLU A 13 17.08 -37.15 -1.47
N THR A 14 17.40 -37.02 -2.76
CA THR A 14 16.78 -36.07 -3.69
C THR A 14 16.27 -36.84 -4.90
N LEU A 15 14.95 -37.05 -4.99
CA LEU A 15 14.35 -37.81 -6.10
C LEU A 15 13.44 -36.95 -6.97
N ARG A 16 13.82 -36.87 -8.24
CA ARG A 16 13.14 -36.14 -9.31
C ARG A 16 11.84 -36.83 -9.68
N PHE A 17 10.75 -36.07 -9.82
CA PHE A 17 9.66 -36.48 -10.71
C PHE A 17 9.90 -35.93 -12.12
N LYS A 18 9.66 -36.78 -13.13
CA LYS A 18 9.85 -36.46 -14.55
C LYS A 18 8.53 -36.04 -15.17
N ASN A 19 8.60 -35.12 -16.13
CA ASN A 19 7.54 -34.98 -17.13
C ASN A 19 7.36 -36.30 -17.90
N LEU A 20 6.11 -36.76 -18.02
CA LEU A 20 5.67 -37.61 -19.13
C LEU A 20 4.35 -37.07 -19.68
N PHE A 21 4.43 -36.42 -20.84
CA PHE A 21 3.28 -36.24 -21.71
C PHE A 21 2.91 -37.62 -22.29
N VAL A 22 1.65 -38.03 -22.15
CA VAL A 22 1.05 -39.08 -22.98
C VAL A 22 -0.31 -38.58 -23.46
N HIS A 23 -0.43 -38.33 -24.77
CA HIS A 23 -1.73 -38.16 -25.41
C HIS A 23 -2.31 -39.53 -25.76
N SER A 24 -3.56 -39.79 -25.37
CA SER A 24 -4.40 -40.78 -26.03
C SER A 24 -5.84 -40.27 -26.08
N LYS A 25 -6.41 -40.15 -27.27
CA LYS A 25 -7.83 -39.80 -27.46
C LYS A 25 -8.68 -41.04 -27.21
N HIS A 26 -9.68 -40.94 -26.34
CA HIS A 26 -10.96 -41.63 -26.52
C HIS A 26 -12.07 -40.71 -26.00
N ALA A 27 -13.24 -40.75 -26.65
CA ALA A 27 -14.36 -39.86 -26.38
C ALA A 27 -15.62 -40.68 -26.05
N LEU A 28 -16.61 -40.01 -25.46
CA LEU A 28 -18.03 -40.42 -25.38
C LEU A 28 -18.35 -41.70 -24.58
N SER A 29 -18.27 -41.61 -23.24
CA SER A 29 -19.33 -42.13 -22.34
C SER A 29 -19.11 -41.62 -20.91
N GLY A 30 -20.10 -41.00 -20.26
CA GLY A 30 -19.96 -40.64 -18.84
C GLY A 30 -20.73 -39.42 -18.32
N CYS A 31 -21.90 -39.06 -18.87
CA CYS A 31 -22.75 -38.02 -18.27
C CYS A 31 -23.46 -38.51 -17.00
N LEU A 32 -22.69 -38.71 -15.93
CA LEU A 32 -23.15 -38.65 -14.55
C LEU A 32 -22.47 -37.43 -13.92
N GLY A 33 -23.13 -36.28 -14.04
CA GLY A 33 -22.63 -35.05 -13.43
C GLY A 33 -22.51 -35.24 -11.92
N THR A 34 -21.30 -35.07 -11.38
CA THR A 34 -21.14 -34.82 -9.96
C THR A 34 -21.95 -33.58 -9.62
N MET A 35 -22.97 -33.71 -8.76
CA MET A 35 -23.60 -32.55 -8.15
C MET A 35 -22.48 -31.70 -7.54
N ALA A 36 -22.35 -30.45 -7.98
CA ALA A 36 -21.49 -29.50 -7.31
C ALA A 36 -22.09 -29.31 -5.90
N ASN A 37 -21.34 -29.65 -4.86
CA ASN A 37 -21.80 -29.44 -3.50
C ASN A 37 -22.01 -27.94 -3.30
N SER A 38 -23.20 -27.56 -2.83
CA SER A 38 -23.51 -26.17 -2.51
C SER A 38 -23.29 -25.91 -1.03
N TYR A 39 -22.83 -24.70 -0.70
CA TYR A 39 -22.74 -24.24 0.68
C TYR A 39 -24.15 -24.07 1.26
N LYS A 40 -24.46 -24.80 2.33
CA LYS A 40 -25.72 -24.68 3.10
C LYS A 40 -25.43 -24.28 4.53
N LEU A 41 -26.43 -23.76 5.25
CA LEU A 41 -26.26 -23.32 6.63
C LEU A 41 -25.75 -24.48 7.50
N ARG A 42 -24.71 -24.21 8.29
CA ARG A 42 -24.19 -25.07 9.36
C ARG A 42 -24.77 -24.65 10.72
N CYS A 43 -24.76 -23.36 11.01
CA CYS A 43 -25.38 -22.80 12.21
C CYS A 43 -25.54 -21.27 12.12
N SER A 44 -26.54 -20.74 12.83
CA SER A 44 -26.64 -19.31 13.20
C SER A 44 -26.13 -19.14 14.63
N ILE A 45 -25.29 -18.13 14.85
CA ILE A 45 -24.63 -17.84 16.13
C ILE A 45 -25.07 -16.44 16.58
N PRO A 46 -26.08 -16.32 17.46
CA PRO A 46 -26.41 -15.06 18.10
C PRO A 46 -25.35 -14.72 19.16
N GLY A 47 -25.07 -13.43 19.37
CA GLY A 47 -24.14 -13.01 20.43
C GLY A 47 -23.89 -11.51 20.49
N HIS A 48 -23.84 -10.83 19.35
CA HIS A 48 -23.70 -9.37 19.32
C HIS A 48 -25.06 -8.66 19.32
N GLU A 49 -25.13 -7.52 20.01
CA GLU A 49 -26.37 -6.71 20.09
C GLU A 49 -26.55 -5.78 18.89
N MET A 50 -25.52 -5.67 18.04
CA MET A 50 -25.48 -4.83 16.84
C MET A 50 -24.61 -5.50 15.76
N ASP A 51 -24.60 -4.92 14.56
CA ASP A 51 -23.88 -5.39 13.37
C ASP A 51 -22.50 -5.99 13.66
N VAL A 52 -22.27 -7.18 13.13
CA VAL A 52 -20.95 -7.79 13.15
C VAL A 52 -20.11 -7.17 12.03
N ARG A 53 -19.05 -6.45 12.40
CA ARG A 53 -18.29 -5.56 11.52
C ARG A 53 -16.98 -6.14 10.99
N GLY A 54 -16.43 -7.14 11.67
CA GLY A 54 -15.24 -7.86 11.24
C GLY A 54 -15.22 -9.29 11.78
N LEU A 55 -14.57 -10.17 11.02
CA LEU A 55 -14.31 -11.57 11.35
C LEU A 55 -12.85 -11.90 11.02
N ALA A 56 -12.20 -12.74 11.82
CA ALA A 56 -10.86 -13.27 11.53
C ALA A 56 -10.69 -14.69 12.09
N THR A 57 -10.06 -15.59 11.32
CA THR A 57 -9.73 -16.95 11.77
C THR A 57 -8.61 -16.96 12.81
N ALA A 58 -8.78 -17.69 13.90
CA ALA A 58 -7.75 -17.88 14.92
C ALA A 58 -6.95 -19.17 14.69
N VAL A 59 -5.67 -19.15 15.05
CA VAL A 59 -4.76 -20.31 14.96
C VAL A 59 -4.96 -21.26 16.15
N PHE A 60 -5.41 -20.73 17.29
CA PHE A 60 -5.67 -21.49 18.52
C PHE A 60 -6.90 -20.92 19.26
N PRO A 61 -7.82 -21.77 19.75
CA PRO A 61 -7.95 -23.20 19.50
C PRO A 61 -8.19 -23.55 18.03
N GLU A 62 -8.04 -24.82 17.66
CA GLU A 62 -8.23 -25.26 16.27
C GLU A 62 -9.67 -25.00 15.80
N GLY A 63 -9.83 -24.41 14.60
CA GLY A 63 -11.12 -24.04 14.03
C GLY A 63 -11.81 -22.85 14.72
N ALA A 64 -11.17 -22.18 15.69
CA ALA A 64 -11.71 -20.98 16.32
C ALA A 64 -11.66 -19.76 15.40
N PHE A 65 -12.52 -18.77 15.67
CA PHE A 65 -12.51 -17.48 14.99
C PHE A 65 -12.93 -16.35 15.94
N VAL A 66 -12.67 -15.11 15.55
CA VAL A 66 -12.97 -13.91 16.34
C VAL A 66 -13.90 -13.00 15.55
N SER A 67 -14.93 -12.46 16.21
CA SER A 67 -15.81 -11.42 15.67
C SER A 67 -15.66 -10.09 16.41
N VAL A 68 -16.07 -8.99 15.79
CA VAL A 68 -16.19 -7.65 16.40
C VAL A 68 -17.44 -6.91 15.94
N SER A 69 -18.00 -6.02 16.77
CA SER A 69 -19.30 -5.39 16.53
C SER A 69 -19.39 -3.91 16.92
N ARG A 70 -20.42 -3.23 16.38
CA ARG A 70 -20.89 -1.92 16.86
C ARG A 70 -21.36 -1.93 18.33
N ASP A 71 -21.61 -3.08 18.94
CA ASP A 71 -21.92 -3.17 20.39
C ASP A 71 -20.73 -2.77 21.31
N ARG A 72 -19.54 -2.57 20.72
CA ARG A 72 -18.23 -2.21 21.31
C ARG A 72 -17.44 -3.40 21.85
N THR A 73 -17.84 -4.63 21.51
CA THR A 73 -17.16 -5.86 21.91
C THR A 73 -16.49 -6.57 20.74
N GLY A 74 -15.58 -7.48 21.08
CA GLY A 74 -15.22 -8.60 20.21
C GLY A 74 -15.45 -9.92 20.95
N ARG A 75 -15.65 -11.03 20.25
CA ARG A 75 -15.93 -12.34 20.87
C ARG A 75 -15.08 -13.43 20.23
N VAL A 76 -14.52 -14.31 21.06
CA VAL A 76 -13.73 -15.46 20.62
C VAL A 76 -14.65 -16.68 20.58
N TRP A 77 -14.85 -17.26 19.40
CA TRP A 77 -15.73 -18.40 19.16
C TRP A 77 -14.91 -19.67 18.95
N VAL A 78 -15.25 -20.73 19.67
CA VAL A 78 -14.64 -22.06 19.51
C VAL A 78 -15.65 -23.06 18.98
N PRO A 79 -15.27 -24.01 18.11
CA PRO A 79 -16.14 -25.11 17.72
C PRO A 79 -16.63 -25.87 18.95
N ASN A 80 -17.93 -26.14 19.05
CA ASN A 80 -18.46 -26.87 20.19
C ASN A 80 -18.20 -28.39 20.05
N SER A 81 -18.23 -29.11 21.17
CA SER A 81 -18.05 -30.59 21.20
C SER A 81 -19.38 -31.35 21.19
N SER A 82 -20.47 -30.67 20.86
CA SER A 82 -21.85 -31.15 20.97
C SER A 82 -22.43 -31.56 19.59
N PRO A 83 -23.50 -32.38 19.56
CA PRO A 83 -24.01 -32.95 18.30
C PRO A 83 -24.71 -31.93 17.38
N ASP A 84 -24.91 -30.70 17.84
CA ASP A 84 -25.38 -29.52 17.10
C ASP A 84 -24.29 -28.90 16.18
N LYS A 85 -23.01 -29.25 16.38
CA LYS A 85 -21.87 -28.88 15.50
C LYS A 85 -21.66 -27.37 15.34
N GLY A 86 -22.20 -26.57 16.26
CA GLY A 86 -22.12 -25.12 16.26
C GLY A 86 -20.81 -24.59 16.84
N PHE A 87 -20.91 -23.42 17.47
CA PHE A 87 -19.82 -22.72 18.15
C PHE A 87 -20.30 -22.20 19.51
N THR A 88 -19.38 -22.09 20.46
CA THR A 88 -19.62 -21.45 21.76
C THR A 88 -18.66 -20.28 21.96
N GLU A 89 -19.12 -19.23 22.62
CA GLU A 89 -18.23 -18.16 23.08
C GLU A 89 -17.25 -18.73 24.13
N MET A 90 -15.95 -18.46 23.94
CA MET A 90 -14.93 -18.67 24.98
C MET A 90 -14.91 -17.49 25.95
N HIS A 91 -14.89 -16.26 25.43
CA HIS A 91 -15.06 -15.03 26.18
C HIS A 91 -15.37 -13.83 25.26
N CYS A 92 -15.98 -12.80 25.86
CA CYS A 92 -16.21 -11.49 25.28
C CYS A 92 -15.08 -10.51 25.69
N MET A 93 -14.39 -9.96 24.69
CA MET A 93 -13.36 -8.93 24.83
C MET A 93 -13.98 -7.54 24.89
N SER A 94 -13.48 -6.71 25.80
CA SER A 94 -13.85 -5.30 25.94
C SER A 94 -12.63 -4.42 26.19
N GLY A 95 -12.65 -3.19 25.68
CA GLY A 95 -11.52 -2.26 25.83
C GLY A 95 -11.61 -0.98 24.97
N HIS A 96 -12.29 -1.04 23.82
CA HIS A 96 -12.62 0.17 23.06
C HIS A 96 -13.72 0.98 23.75
N SER A 97 -13.67 2.30 23.65
CA SER A 97 -14.72 3.18 24.20
C SER A 97 -15.91 3.38 23.24
N ASN A 98 -15.75 3.00 21.97
CA ASN A 98 -16.75 3.13 20.91
C ASN A 98 -16.70 1.92 19.94
N PHE A 99 -17.52 1.92 18.89
CA PHE A 99 -17.74 0.79 17.98
C PHE A 99 -16.44 0.12 17.53
N VAL A 100 -16.38 -1.22 17.60
CA VAL A 100 -15.25 -1.99 17.05
C VAL A 100 -15.56 -2.31 15.58
N SER A 101 -14.61 -1.98 14.71
CA SER A 101 -14.86 -1.87 13.26
C SER A 101 -14.21 -3.01 12.46
N CYS A 102 -13.11 -3.56 12.96
CA CYS A 102 -12.25 -4.52 12.27
C CYS A 102 -11.42 -5.33 13.26
N VAL A 103 -10.99 -6.52 12.83
CA VAL A 103 -10.15 -7.44 13.60
C VAL A 103 -9.18 -8.16 12.67
N CYS A 104 -7.98 -8.47 13.16
CA CYS A 104 -7.09 -9.46 12.54
C CYS A 104 -6.32 -10.24 13.61
N ILE A 105 -5.75 -11.38 13.24
CA ILE A 105 -4.90 -12.19 14.12
C ILE A 105 -3.43 -11.96 13.76
N ILE A 106 -2.65 -11.53 14.75
CA ILE A 106 -1.19 -11.49 14.69
C ILE A 106 -0.68 -12.90 14.94
N GLN A 107 0.12 -13.41 14.00
CA GLN A 107 0.58 -14.80 14.00
C GLN A 107 1.45 -15.15 15.23
N PRO A 108 1.42 -16.42 15.68
CA PRO A 108 2.25 -16.89 16.80
C PRO A 108 3.73 -16.56 16.64
N ASN A 109 4.37 -16.24 17.77
CA ASN A 109 5.81 -15.99 17.88
C ASN A 109 6.33 -16.51 19.23
N GLU A 110 7.64 -16.39 19.49
CA GLU A 110 8.28 -16.95 20.68
C GLU A 110 7.72 -16.38 22.00
N THR A 111 7.33 -15.11 22.02
CA THR A 111 6.70 -14.45 23.19
C THR A 111 5.21 -14.83 23.33
N TYR A 112 4.51 -14.96 22.19
CA TYR A 112 3.07 -15.22 22.13
C TYR A 112 2.78 -16.46 21.28
N PRO A 113 2.97 -17.68 21.81
CA PRO A 113 2.86 -18.93 21.04
C PRO A 113 1.42 -19.31 20.63
N ARG A 114 0.42 -18.52 21.04
CA ARG A 114 -0.99 -18.63 20.59
C ARG A 114 -1.39 -17.53 19.59
N GLY A 115 -0.48 -16.63 19.25
CA GLY A 115 -0.79 -15.40 18.54
C GLY A 115 -1.41 -14.33 19.44
N LEU A 116 -1.78 -13.20 18.84
CA LEU A 116 -2.52 -12.10 19.47
C LEU A 116 -3.69 -11.69 18.58
N ILE A 117 -4.73 -11.12 19.19
CA ILE A 117 -5.85 -10.50 18.49
C ILE A 117 -5.59 -8.99 18.42
N ALA A 118 -5.74 -8.39 17.25
CA ALA A 118 -5.73 -6.93 17.09
C ALA A 118 -7.11 -6.44 16.63
N THR A 119 -7.73 -5.54 17.38
CA THR A 119 -9.03 -4.92 17.01
C THR A 119 -8.87 -3.42 16.82
N GLY A 120 -9.50 -2.86 15.79
CA GLY A 120 -9.55 -1.42 15.51
C GLY A 120 -10.92 -0.84 15.82
N GLY A 121 -10.95 0.42 16.26
CA GLY A 121 -12.20 1.07 16.70
C GLY A 121 -12.44 2.48 16.14
N ASN A 122 -13.70 2.91 16.27
CA ASN A 122 -14.16 4.29 16.06
C ASN A 122 -13.66 5.26 17.16
N ASP A 123 -13.00 4.74 18.19
CA ASP A 123 -12.27 5.51 19.21
C ASP A 123 -10.80 5.81 18.81
N ASN A 124 -10.45 5.61 17.53
CA ASN A 124 -9.13 5.82 16.93
C ASN A 124 -8.01 4.89 17.43
N ASN A 125 -8.33 3.96 18.33
CA ASN A 125 -7.35 3.07 18.95
C ASN A 125 -7.23 1.75 18.18
N ILE A 126 -6.13 1.03 18.43
CA ILE A 126 -6.02 -0.41 18.17
C ILE A 126 -5.77 -1.10 19.51
N CYS A 127 -6.67 -1.99 19.92
CA CYS A 127 -6.51 -2.78 21.15
C CYS A 127 -5.93 -4.15 20.80
N ILE A 128 -4.91 -4.57 21.55
CA ILE A 128 -4.22 -5.86 21.35
C ILE A 128 -4.54 -6.78 22.54
N PHE A 129 -4.99 -8.00 22.26
CA PHE A 129 -5.40 -8.99 23.26
C PHE A 129 -4.63 -10.31 23.07
N THR A 130 -4.44 -11.07 24.15
CA THR A 130 -4.04 -12.48 24.07
C THR A 130 -5.27 -13.37 23.87
N MET A 131 -5.15 -14.51 23.18
CA MET A 131 -6.25 -15.45 22.89
C MET A 131 -7.04 -15.99 24.12
N ASP A 132 -6.62 -15.68 25.34
CA ASP A 132 -7.18 -16.21 26.60
C ASP A 132 -7.64 -15.11 27.58
N GLN A 133 -7.68 -13.83 27.20
CA GLN A 133 -7.97 -12.71 28.12
C GLN A 133 -8.97 -11.71 27.54
N PRO A 134 -10.05 -11.36 28.27
CA PRO A 134 -11.10 -10.44 27.79
C PRO A 134 -10.74 -8.95 27.89
N GLN A 135 -9.51 -8.61 28.29
CA GLN A 135 -9.02 -7.24 28.46
C GLN A 135 -7.76 -7.02 27.61
N PRO A 136 -7.53 -5.80 27.08
CA PRO A 136 -6.39 -5.52 26.22
C PRO A 136 -5.09 -5.63 27.02
N LEU A 137 -4.10 -6.30 26.42
CA LEU A 137 -2.73 -6.37 26.89
C LEU A 137 -2.03 -5.00 26.74
N PHE A 138 -2.29 -4.30 25.64
CA PHE A 138 -1.91 -2.91 25.40
C PHE A 138 -2.79 -2.27 24.31
N THR A 139 -2.65 -0.95 24.13
CA THR A 139 -3.40 -0.16 23.16
C THR A 139 -2.46 0.71 22.33
N LEU A 140 -2.44 0.50 21.00
CA LEU A 140 -1.72 1.36 20.07
C LEU A 140 -2.52 2.64 19.82
N LYS A 141 -1.84 3.78 19.84
CA LYS A 141 -2.42 5.12 19.66
C LYS A 141 -1.62 5.91 18.65
N GLY A 142 -2.30 6.69 17.81
CA GLY A 142 -1.63 7.55 16.81
C GLY A 142 -2.49 7.89 15.60
N HIS A 143 -3.53 7.11 15.28
CA HIS A 143 -4.54 7.55 14.31
C HIS A 143 -5.41 8.67 14.88
N ASN A 144 -5.83 9.59 14.01
CA ASN A 144 -6.63 10.77 14.35
C ASN A 144 -8.14 10.57 14.10
N ASN A 145 -8.53 9.44 13.50
CA ASN A 145 -9.91 9.05 13.22
C ASN A 145 -10.01 7.51 13.24
N THR A 146 -11.24 7.01 13.15
CA THR A 146 -11.65 5.59 13.08
C THR A 146 -10.62 4.72 12.38
N VAL A 147 -10.00 3.79 13.12
CA VAL A 147 -9.33 2.64 12.49
C VAL A 147 -10.44 1.74 11.95
N CYS A 148 -10.35 1.31 10.70
CA CYS A 148 -11.44 0.56 10.05
C CYS A 148 -11.00 -0.69 9.27
N THR A 149 -9.69 -0.93 9.19
CA THR A 149 -9.12 -2.11 8.55
C THR A 149 -7.75 -2.42 9.18
N LEU A 150 -7.41 -3.71 9.29
CA LEU A 150 -6.19 -4.22 9.89
C LEU A 150 -5.68 -5.45 9.11
N SER A 151 -4.36 -5.56 8.98
CA SER A 151 -3.69 -6.74 8.41
C SER A 151 -2.38 -7.00 9.15
N SER A 152 -2.14 -8.24 9.57
CA SER A 152 -0.86 -8.64 10.19
C SER A 152 0.07 -9.33 9.19
N GLY A 153 1.36 -9.10 9.35
CA GLY A 153 2.43 -9.71 8.56
C GLY A 153 3.44 -10.43 9.46
N LYS A 154 4.58 -10.82 8.87
CA LYS A 154 5.65 -11.52 9.59
C LYS A 154 6.27 -10.63 10.69
N PHE A 155 6.92 -11.29 11.65
CA PHE A 155 7.69 -10.64 12.73
C PHE A 155 6.89 -9.68 13.63
N GLY A 156 5.58 -9.91 13.81
CA GLY A 156 4.73 -9.03 14.63
C GLY A 156 4.38 -7.69 13.97
N THR A 157 4.57 -7.58 12.66
CA THR A 157 4.16 -6.40 11.89
C THR A 157 2.64 -6.31 11.83
N LEU A 158 2.10 -5.12 12.05
CA LEU A 158 0.68 -4.80 11.87
C LEU A 158 0.55 -3.59 10.95
N LEU A 159 -0.39 -3.63 10.02
CA LEU A 159 -0.77 -2.54 9.13
C LEU A 159 -2.22 -2.16 9.44
N SER A 160 -2.49 -0.87 9.64
CA SER A 160 -3.83 -0.34 9.88
C SER A 160 -4.21 0.71 8.85
N GLY A 161 -5.49 0.80 8.50
CA GLY A 161 -6.07 1.87 7.68
C GLY A 161 -7.13 2.64 8.44
N SER A 162 -7.14 3.96 8.28
CA SER A 162 -8.01 4.87 9.03
C SER A 162 -8.74 5.88 8.14
N TRP A 163 -9.83 6.41 8.70
CA TRP A 163 -10.56 7.55 8.19
C TRP A 163 -9.78 8.88 8.30
N ASP A 164 -8.56 8.88 8.86
CA ASP A 164 -7.63 10.02 8.86
C ASP A 164 -6.80 10.16 7.57
N THR A 165 -7.20 9.45 6.51
CA THR A 165 -6.55 9.31 5.19
C THR A 165 -5.18 8.63 5.19
N THR A 166 -4.69 8.15 6.34
CA THR A 166 -3.43 7.43 6.45
C THR A 166 -3.63 5.93 6.64
N ALA A 167 -2.63 5.16 6.21
CA ALA A 167 -2.35 3.86 6.80
C ALA A 167 -1.13 3.96 7.71
N ARG A 168 -1.03 3.11 8.74
CA ARG A 168 0.13 3.07 9.66
C ARG A 168 0.69 1.67 9.77
N VAL A 169 2.01 1.58 9.77
CA VAL A 169 2.76 0.35 10.02
C VAL A 169 3.24 0.38 11.46
N TRP A 170 2.95 -0.68 12.20
CA TRP A 170 3.30 -0.86 13.60
C TRP A 170 4.21 -2.08 13.76
N LEU A 171 5.11 -2.01 14.73
CA LEU A 171 5.94 -3.13 15.16
C LEU A 171 5.99 -3.08 16.69
N ASN A 172 5.42 -4.11 17.33
CA ASN A 172 5.12 -4.09 18.77
C ASN A 172 4.29 -2.83 19.13
N GLU A 173 4.60 -2.16 20.24
CA GLU A 173 3.86 -0.98 20.73
C GLU A 173 4.14 0.33 19.96
N LYS A 174 4.93 0.32 18.88
CA LYS A 174 5.40 1.54 18.19
C LYS A 174 4.84 1.67 16.77
N CYS A 175 4.41 2.89 16.42
CA CYS A 175 4.18 3.29 15.04
C CYS A 175 5.54 3.47 14.36
N MET A 176 5.76 2.76 13.25
CA MET A 176 7.03 2.71 12.54
C MET A 176 7.06 3.64 11.32
N MET A 177 5.93 3.73 10.60
CA MET A 177 5.76 4.55 9.41
C MET A 177 4.31 4.98 9.30
N THR A 178 4.07 6.21 8.86
CA THR A 178 2.74 6.68 8.42
C THR A 178 2.75 6.76 6.90
N LEU A 179 1.90 5.97 6.26
CA LEU A 179 1.72 5.91 4.81
C LEU A 179 0.73 7.01 4.41
N GLN A 180 1.25 8.12 3.88
CA GLN A 180 0.47 9.30 3.47
C GLN A 180 0.46 9.42 1.93
N GLY A 181 -0.69 9.76 1.35
CA GLY A 181 -0.83 9.94 -0.10
C GLY A 181 -2.14 9.46 -0.73
N HIS A 182 -3.07 8.91 0.07
CA HIS A 182 -4.49 8.87 -0.27
C HIS A 182 -5.15 10.23 0.04
N SER A 183 -6.18 10.61 -0.71
CA SER A 183 -6.92 11.87 -0.51
C SER A 183 -8.21 11.70 0.31
N ALA A 184 -8.58 10.47 0.63
CA ALA A 184 -9.74 10.12 1.46
C ALA A 184 -9.42 8.91 2.36
N ALA A 185 -10.42 8.46 3.13
CA ALA A 185 -10.31 7.41 4.12
C ALA A 185 -9.75 6.08 3.55
N VAL A 186 -8.77 5.49 4.23
CA VAL A 186 -8.22 4.18 3.88
C VAL A 186 -9.10 3.09 4.49
N TRP A 187 -9.80 2.35 3.63
CA TRP A 187 -10.86 1.39 4.00
C TRP A 187 -10.45 -0.07 3.87
N ALA A 188 -9.41 -0.38 3.10
CA ALA A 188 -8.79 -1.71 3.06
C ALA A 188 -7.27 -1.60 3.19
N VAL A 189 -6.63 -2.52 3.90
CA VAL A 189 -5.17 -2.69 3.91
C VAL A 189 -4.78 -4.16 3.90
N ILE A 190 -3.69 -4.52 3.23
CA ILE A 190 -3.14 -5.89 3.29
C ILE A 190 -1.62 -5.90 3.09
N ILE A 191 -0.90 -6.75 3.84
CA ILE A 191 0.55 -6.95 3.70
C ILE A 191 0.81 -8.12 2.72
N LEU A 192 1.74 -7.95 1.77
CA LEU A 192 2.13 -9.02 0.84
C LEU A 192 3.17 -9.98 1.47
N PRO A 193 3.06 -11.31 1.29
CA PRO A 193 3.73 -12.28 2.17
C PRO A 193 5.27 -12.25 2.22
N GLU A 194 5.96 -11.96 1.10
CA GLU A 194 7.42 -12.13 1.01
C GLU A 194 8.23 -10.89 0.58
N GLN A 195 7.60 -9.74 0.32
CA GLN A 195 8.28 -8.63 -0.38
C GLN A 195 8.48 -7.33 0.43
N GLY A 196 8.01 -7.26 1.69
CA GLY A 196 7.96 -6.00 2.45
C GLY A 196 7.03 -4.94 1.81
N LEU A 197 6.16 -5.40 0.90
CA LEU A 197 5.19 -4.60 0.17
C LEU A 197 3.84 -4.62 0.88
N MET A 198 3.12 -3.52 0.78
CA MET A 198 1.83 -3.32 1.45
C MET A 198 0.86 -2.68 0.47
N LEU A 199 -0.41 -3.06 0.51
CA LEU A 199 -1.48 -2.47 -0.29
C LEU A 199 -2.46 -1.73 0.61
N SER A 200 -3.00 -0.61 0.11
CA SER A 200 -4.15 0.07 0.72
C SER A 200 -5.18 0.46 -0.33
N GLY A 201 -6.46 0.23 -0.05
CA GLY A 201 -7.61 0.67 -0.84
C GLY A 201 -8.38 1.75 -0.09
N SER A 202 -8.92 2.73 -0.82
CA SER A 202 -9.44 3.97 -0.25
C SER A 202 -10.78 4.41 -0.84
N ALA A 203 -11.48 5.25 -0.07
CA ALA A 203 -12.60 6.05 -0.54
C ALA A 203 -12.23 7.06 -1.66
N ASP A 204 -10.94 7.26 -1.95
CA ASP A 204 -10.48 8.02 -3.13
C ASP A 204 -10.51 7.20 -4.44
N LYS A 205 -11.15 6.02 -4.41
CA LYS A 205 -11.35 5.12 -5.56
C LYS A 205 -10.06 4.48 -6.08
N THR A 206 -8.91 4.75 -5.45
CA THR A 206 -7.61 4.17 -5.81
C THR A 206 -7.15 3.10 -4.84
N ILE A 207 -6.21 2.29 -5.32
CA ILE A 207 -5.39 1.39 -4.48
C ILE A 207 -3.95 1.88 -4.58
N LYS A 208 -3.16 1.75 -3.51
CA LYS A 208 -1.73 2.13 -3.51
C LYS A 208 -0.86 0.97 -3.04
N LEU A 209 0.21 0.71 -3.78
CA LEU A 209 1.30 -0.18 -3.40
C LEU A 209 2.37 0.63 -2.69
N TRP A 210 2.72 0.22 -1.48
CA TRP A 210 3.72 0.86 -0.65
C TRP A 210 4.95 -0.02 -0.46
N LYS A 211 6.11 0.62 -0.43
CA LYS A 211 7.39 0.02 -0.10
C LYS A 211 8.17 0.96 0.81
N ALA A 212 8.57 0.49 1.99
CA ALA A 212 9.34 1.24 2.98
C ALA A 212 8.84 2.70 3.22
N GLY A 213 7.52 2.91 3.25
CA GLY A 213 6.89 4.22 3.48
C GLY A 213 6.49 5.00 2.22
N ARG A 214 6.98 4.65 1.03
CA ARG A 214 6.68 5.33 -0.24
C ARG A 214 5.60 4.60 -1.04
N CYS A 215 4.69 5.35 -1.67
CA CYS A 215 3.79 4.85 -2.69
C CYS A 215 4.56 4.62 -4.01
N GLU A 216 4.77 3.36 -4.39
CA GLU A 216 5.46 2.94 -5.63
C GLU A 216 4.50 2.84 -6.83
N LYS A 217 3.22 2.52 -6.57
CA LYS A 217 2.17 2.42 -7.60
C LYS A 217 0.86 2.92 -7.02
N THR A 218 0.12 3.71 -7.79
CA THR A 218 -1.33 3.88 -7.59
C THR A 218 -2.03 3.09 -8.70
N PHE A 219 -3.00 2.26 -8.35
CA PHE A 219 -3.88 1.55 -9.28
C PHE A 219 -5.19 2.34 -9.40
N THR A 220 -5.63 2.52 -10.63
CA THR A 220 -6.84 3.27 -11.00
C THR A 220 -7.70 2.38 -11.90
N GLY A 221 -9.01 2.37 -11.67
CA GLY A 221 -9.94 1.58 -12.49
C GLY A 221 -11.22 1.20 -11.77
N HIS A 222 -11.21 1.15 -10.44
CA HIS A 222 -12.44 1.25 -9.66
C HIS A 222 -13.05 2.64 -9.84
N GLU A 223 -14.37 2.68 -9.93
CA GLU A 223 -15.17 3.89 -10.21
C GLU A 223 -15.91 4.39 -8.96
N ASP A 224 -15.87 3.64 -7.85
CA ASP A 224 -16.16 4.12 -6.50
C ASP A 224 -15.23 3.48 -5.44
N CYS A 225 -15.51 3.75 -4.16
CA CYS A 225 -14.66 3.51 -3.01
C CYS A 225 -14.23 2.04 -2.84
N VAL A 226 -12.93 1.78 -2.73
CA VAL A 226 -12.40 0.42 -2.51
C VAL A 226 -12.57 0.01 -1.05
N ARG A 227 -13.16 -1.18 -0.84
CA ARG A 227 -13.66 -1.66 0.46
C ARG A 227 -12.96 -2.88 1.02
N GLY A 228 -12.42 -3.74 0.15
CA GLY A 228 -11.71 -4.95 0.56
C GLY A 228 -10.52 -5.26 -0.35
N LEU A 229 -9.55 -5.97 0.21
CA LEU A 229 -8.35 -6.46 -0.47
C LEU A 229 -8.04 -7.87 0.03
N ALA A 230 -7.75 -8.80 -0.89
CA ALA A 230 -7.33 -10.16 -0.56
C ALA A 230 -6.15 -10.59 -1.44
N VAL A 231 -5.18 -11.31 -0.87
CA VAL A 231 -3.98 -11.76 -1.60
C VAL A 231 -4.25 -13.08 -2.31
N ILE A 232 -3.96 -13.13 -3.61
CA ILE A 232 -3.88 -14.39 -4.37
C ILE A 232 -2.47 -14.96 -4.27
N SER A 233 -1.45 -14.12 -4.46
CA SER A 233 -0.04 -14.53 -4.47
C SER A 233 0.89 -13.35 -4.20
N ASN A 234 2.20 -13.61 -4.18
CA ASN A 234 3.22 -12.56 -4.12
C ASN A 234 3.19 -11.57 -5.31
N THR A 235 2.44 -11.85 -6.38
CA THR A 235 2.31 -10.97 -7.56
C THR A 235 0.87 -10.57 -7.87
N GLU A 236 -0.13 -11.10 -7.17
CA GLU A 236 -1.55 -10.91 -7.49
C GLU A 236 -2.43 -10.68 -6.26
N PHE A 237 -3.44 -9.84 -6.41
CA PHE A 237 -4.46 -9.58 -5.39
C PHE A 237 -5.83 -9.31 -6.01
N LEU A 238 -6.88 -9.50 -5.21
CA LEU A 238 -8.24 -9.07 -5.49
C LEU A 238 -8.55 -7.78 -4.73
N SER A 239 -9.42 -6.94 -5.30
CA SER A 239 -10.07 -5.83 -4.61
C SER A 239 -11.57 -5.83 -4.85
N CYS A 240 -12.36 -5.40 -3.88
CA CYS A 240 -13.80 -5.18 -4.02
C CYS A 240 -14.16 -3.73 -3.65
N SER A 241 -15.26 -3.21 -4.22
CA SER A 241 -15.61 -1.80 -4.15
C SER A 241 -17.12 -1.57 -4.00
N ASN A 242 -17.49 -0.36 -3.62
CA ASN A 242 -18.83 0.18 -3.77
C ASN A 242 -19.31 0.16 -5.24
N ASP A 243 -18.44 0.16 -6.26
CA ASP A 243 -18.83 0.10 -7.68
C ASP A 243 -19.39 -1.28 -8.14
N SER A 244 -19.83 -2.12 -7.20
CA SER A 244 -20.34 -3.48 -7.42
C SER A 244 -19.40 -4.44 -8.17
N SER A 245 -18.15 -4.03 -8.47
CA SER A 245 -17.15 -4.86 -9.14
C SER A 245 -16.11 -5.43 -8.18
N ILE A 246 -15.63 -6.62 -8.52
CA ILE A 246 -14.41 -7.19 -7.96
C ILE A 246 -13.35 -7.19 -9.05
N ARG A 247 -12.11 -6.80 -8.73
CA ARG A 247 -11.02 -6.67 -9.70
C ARG A 247 -9.81 -7.49 -9.28
N ARG A 248 -9.25 -8.24 -10.22
CA ARG A 248 -8.00 -8.98 -10.07
C ARG A 248 -6.85 -8.16 -10.67
N TRP A 249 -5.79 -7.98 -9.89
CA TRP A 249 -4.67 -7.12 -10.25
C TRP A 249 -3.35 -7.87 -10.17
N LEU A 250 -2.46 -7.59 -11.11
CA LEU A 250 -1.03 -7.81 -10.95
C LEU A 250 -0.42 -6.61 -10.21
N VAL A 251 0.53 -6.86 -9.29
CA VAL A 251 1.26 -5.80 -8.54
C VAL A 251 2.03 -4.80 -9.43
N THR A 252 2.18 -5.10 -10.72
CA THR A 252 2.73 -4.22 -11.76
C THR A 252 1.85 -3.00 -12.06
N GLY A 253 0.54 -3.09 -11.83
CA GLY A 253 -0.45 -2.07 -12.18
C GLY A 253 -1.61 -2.57 -13.04
N GLU A 254 -1.52 -3.78 -13.58
CA GLU A 254 -2.45 -4.31 -14.59
C GLU A 254 -3.70 -4.94 -13.96
N CYS A 255 -4.89 -4.56 -14.44
CA CYS A 255 -6.16 -5.20 -14.09
C CYS A 255 -6.41 -6.36 -15.07
N VAL A 256 -6.19 -7.60 -14.62
CA VAL A 256 -6.24 -8.79 -15.48
C VAL A 256 -7.63 -9.40 -15.59
N GLN A 257 -8.53 -9.10 -14.65
CA GLN A 257 -9.92 -9.57 -14.69
C GLN A 257 -10.83 -8.64 -13.86
N VAL A 258 -12.07 -8.47 -14.31
CA VAL A 258 -13.15 -7.80 -13.57
C VAL A 258 -14.32 -8.77 -13.46
N TYR A 259 -14.92 -8.87 -12.28
CA TYR A 259 -16.07 -9.72 -12.00
C TYR A 259 -17.27 -8.87 -11.59
N TYR A 260 -18.43 -9.18 -12.18
CA TYR A 260 -19.71 -8.56 -11.90
C TYR A 260 -20.73 -9.64 -11.53
N SER A 261 -21.40 -9.48 -10.39
CA SER A 261 -22.48 -10.36 -9.92
C SER A 261 -23.25 -9.70 -8.77
N HIS A 262 -22.52 -9.05 -7.85
CA HIS A 262 -23.11 -8.12 -6.90
C HIS A 262 -23.79 -6.95 -7.63
N THR A 263 -24.82 -6.40 -6.97
CA THR A 263 -25.76 -5.41 -7.51
C THR A 263 -25.78 -4.11 -6.70
N ASN A 264 -25.09 -4.10 -5.56
CA ASN A 264 -24.90 -2.97 -4.65
C ASN A 264 -23.48 -3.11 -4.03
N TYR A 265 -23.12 -2.25 -3.08
CA TYR A 265 -21.77 -2.13 -2.54
C TYR A 265 -21.20 -3.45 -2.00
N ILE A 266 -19.96 -3.79 -2.35
CA ILE A 266 -19.25 -4.96 -1.81
C ILE A 266 -18.39 -4.50 -0.63
N TYR A 267 -18.50 -5.20 0.50
CA TYR A 267 -17.91 -4.80 1.77
C TYR A 267 -16.75 -5.67 2.23
N SER A 268 -16.71 -6.93 1.82
CA SER A 268 -15.71 -7.90 2.24
C SER A 268 -15.41 -8.90 1.12
N ILE A 269 -14.20 -9.45 1.15
CA ILE A 269 -13.68 -10.42 0.19
C ILE A 269 -12.60 -11.26 0.89
N ASP A 270 -12.62 -12.57 0.70
CA ASP A 270 -11.63 -13.50 1.24
C ASP A 270 -11.33 -14.64 0.25
N VAL A 271 -10.11 -15.18 0.26
CA VAL A 271 -9.58 -16.09 -0.77
C VAL A 271 -9.34 -17.48 -0.18
N PHE A 272 -9.82 -18.52 -0.87
CA PHE A 272 -9.61 -19.90 -0.42
C PHE A 272 -8.12 -20.29 -0.46
N PRO A 273 -7.65 -21.23 0.38
CA PRO A 273 -6.26 -21.69 0.39
C PRO A 273 -5.72 -22.26 -0.94
N ASN A 274 -6.56 -22.43 -1.97
CA ASN A 274 -6.14 -22.78 -3.33
C ASN A 274 -5.64 -21.58 -4.17
N GLY A 275 -5.84 -20.34 -3.69
CA GLY A 275 -5.38 -19.12 -4.37
C GLY A 275 -6.10 -18.82 -5.70
N GLN A 276 -7.30 -19.36 -5.93
CA GLN A 276 -8.06 -19.17 -7.17
C GLN A 276 -9.54 -18.88 -6.91
N ASP A 277 -10.15 -19.63 -5.99
CA ASP A 277 -11.53 -19.43 -5.58
C ASP A 277 -11.60 -18.38 -4.45
N PHE A 278 -12.72 -17.68 -4.35
CA PHE A 278 -12.92 -16.64 -3.33
C PHE A 278 -14.38 -16.47 -2.95
N ILE A 279 -14.62 -15.73 -1.87
CA ILE A 279 -15.95 -15.31 -1.43
C ILE A 279 -16.04 -13.78 -1.36
N SER A 280 -17.25 -13.23 -1.47
CA SER A 280 -17.50 -11.81 -1.26
C SER A 280 -18.86 -11.54 -0.63
N THR A 281 -18.99 -10.42 0.09
CA THR A 281 -20.24 -10.02 0.75
C THR A 281 -20.54 -8.54 0.57
N GLY A 282 -21.82 -8.15 0.61
CA GLY A 282 -22.23 -6.77 0.35
C GLY A 282 -23.59 -6.32 0.88
N GLU A 283 -23.99 -5.12 0.44
CA GLU A 283 -25.26 -4.46 0.73
C GLU A 283 -26.45 -5.09 -0.02
N ASP A 284 -26.20 -5.87 -1.08
CA ASP A 284 -27.23 -6.64 -1.81
C ASP A 284 -27.80 -7.85 -1.03
N ARG A 285 -27.43 -7.93 0.26
CA ARG A 285 -27.76 -8.97 1.24
C ARG A 285 -27.15 -10.34 0.94
N THR A 286 -26.16 -10.42 0.05
CA THR A 286 -25.58 -11.70 -0.38
C THR A 286 -24.19 -12.01 0.17
N VAL A 287 -23.92 -13.31 0.27
CA VAL A 287 -22.61 -13.95 0.17
C VAL A 287 -22.53 -14.58 -1.21
N ARG A 288 -21.47 -14.32 -1.97
CA ARG A 288 -21.24 -14.93 -3.29
C ARG A 288 -19.99 -15.80 -3.24
N ILE A 289 -20.10 -17.00 -3.80
CA ILE A 289 -19.02 -17.97 -3.89
C ILE A 289 -18.55 -18.02 -5.34
N TRP A 290 -17.26 -17.79 -5.54
CA TRP A 290 -16.64 -17.66 -6.85
C TRP A 290 -15.69 -18.83 -7.09
N ARG A 291 -15.87 -19.54 -8.20
CA ARG A 291 -14.98 -20.62 -8.64
C ARG A 291 -14.64 -20.50 -10.11
N ASN A 292 -13.37 -20.71 -10.47
CA ASN A 292 -12.84 -20.52 -11.83
C ASN A 292 -13.13 -19.13 -12.47
N GLY A 293 -13.45 -18.12 -11.66
CA GLY A 293 -13.84 -16.78 -12.12
C GLY A 293 -15.33 -16.56 -12.38
N GLU A 294 -16.18 -17.55 -12.15
CA GLU A 294 -17.64 -17.43 -12.22
C GLU A 294 -18.27 -17.42 -10.82
N CYS A 295 -19.38 -16.68 -10.65
CA CYS A 295 -20.19 -16.71 -9.42
C CYS A 295 -21.06 -17.96 -9.42
N VAL A 296 -20.58 -19.05 -8.80
CA VAL A 296 -21.24 -20.37 -8.84
C VAL A 296 -22.39 -20.52 -7.84
N GLN A 297 -22.45 -19.68 -6.79
CA GLN A 297 -23.55 -19.68 -5.83
C GLN A 297 -23.75 -18.30 -5.19
N THR A 298 -25.00 -17.91 -4.99
CA THR A 298 -25.43 -16.68 -4.30
C THR A 298 -26.31 -17.02 -3.09
N ILE A 299 -25.78 -16.89 -1.88
CA ILE A 299 -26.54 -17.10 -0.64
C ILE A 299 -27.04 -15.74 -0.14
N ARG A 300 -28.35 -15.56 0.05
CA ARG A 300 -28.93 -14.31 0.55
C ARG A 300 -29.36 -14.46 2.02
N LEU A 301 -29.13 -13.44 2.83
CA LEU A 301 -29.37 -13.44 4.28
C LEU A 301 -30.59 -12.58 4.66
N PRO A 302 -31.28 -12.89 5.78
CA PRO A 302 -32.40 -12.10 6.32
C PRO A 302 -31.94 -10.83 7.07
N ALA A 303 -30.91 -10.16 6.56
CA ALA A 303 -30.31 -8.96 7.13
C ALA A 303 -30.19 -7.86 6.05
N GLN A 304 -29.98 -6.60 6.43
CA GLN A 304 -29.88 -5.48 5.48
C GLN A 304 -28.52 -5.41 4.78
N SER A 305 -27.45 -5.78 5.49
CA SER A 305 -26.06 -5.71 5.00
C SER A 305 -25.28 -6.95 5.45
N VAL A 306 -24.41 -7.47 4.59
CA VAL A 306 -23.44 -8.52 4.97
C VAL A 306 -22.04 -7.91 5.01
N TRP A 307 -21.67 -7.41 6.19
CA TRP A 307 -20.51 -6.54 6.40
C TRP A 307 -19.15 -7.22 6.27
N CYS A 308 -19.03 -8.47 6.68
CA CYS A 308 -17.75 -9.17 6.77
C CYS A 308 -17.87 -10.68 6.53
N CYS A 309 -16.78 -11.29 6.08
CA CYS A 309 -16.64 -12.73 5.92
C CYS A 309 -15.23 -13.21 6.27
N CYS A 310 -15.09 -14.50 6.57
CA CYS A 310 -13.81 -15.21 6.51
C CYS A 310 -14.01 -16.69 6.18
N ILE A 311 -12.99 -17.30 5.59
CA ILE A 311 -12.94 -18.74 5.26
C ILE A 311 -12.24 -19.47 6.40
N LEU A 312 -12.96 -20.39 7.06
CA LEU A 312 -12.43 -21.17 8.18
C LEU A 312 -11.45 -22.27 7.69
N PRO A 313 -10.49 -22.73 8.50
CA PRO A 313 -9.48 -23.70 8.08
C PRO A 313 -10.02 -25.06 7.58
N ASN A 314 -11.28 -25.39 7.89
CA ASN A 314 -11.96 -26.61 7.44
C ASN A 314 -12.76 -26.43 6.12
N GLY A 315 -12.68 -25.26 5.49
CA GLY A 315 -13.39 -24.91 4.26
C GLY A 315 -14.81 -24.34 4.45
N ASP A 316 -15.29 -24.22 5.69
CA ASP A 316 -16.57 -23.54 6.00
C ASP A 316 -16.41 -22.02 5.86
N ILE A 317 -17.50 -21.32 5.56
CA ILE A 317 -17.53 -19.85 5.43
C ILE A 317 -18.26 -19.27 6.63
N ALA A 318 -17.65 -18.33 7.36
CA ALA A 318 -18.32 -17.54 8.39
C ALA A 318 -18.60 -16.12 7.89
N VAL A 319 -19.81 -15.59 8.12
CA VAL A 319 -20.20 -14.23 7.72
C VAL A 319 -20.92 -13.49 8.84
N GLY A 320 -20.66 -12.18 8.91
CA GLY A 320 -21.24 -11.26 9.91
C GLY A 320 -22.11 -10.21 9.23
N ALA A 321 -23.32 -10.03 9.74
CA ALA A 321 -24.36 -9.22 9.12
C ALA A 321 -24.88 -8.09 10.04
N SER A 322 -25.75 -7.23 9.49
CA SER A 322 -26.32 -6.06 10.16
C SER A 322 -27.27 -6.39 11.32
N ASP A 323 -27.74 -7.64 11.42
CA ASP A 323 -28.65 -8.14 12.45
C ASP A 323 -27.93 -8.60 13.74
N GLY A 324 -26.60 -8.49 13.79
CA GLY A 324 -25.78 -8.94 14.92
C GLY A 324 -25.54 -10.46 14.98
N ILE A 325 -26.07 -11.21 14.01
CA ILE A 325 -25.93 -12.67 13.94
C ILE A 325 -24.75 -13.04 13.03
N ILE A 326 -23.94 -13.98 13.49
CA ILE A 326 -22.90 -14.62 12.67
C ILE A 326 -23.51 -15.90 12.09
N ARG A 327 -23.41 -16.10 10.77
CA ARG A 327 -23.90 -17.33 10.13
C ARG A 327 -22.73 -18.09 9.52
N VAL A 328 -22.69 -19.41 9.72
CA VAL A 328 -21.64 -20.29 9.19
C VAL A 328 -22.27 -21.23 8.16
N PHE A 329 -21.60 -21.39 7.01
CA PHE A 329 -22.04 -22.23 5.90
C PHE A 329 -21.00 -23.31 5.59
N SER A 330 -21.46 -24.51 5.23
CA SER A 330 -20.64 -25.68 4.92
C SER A 330 -21.02 -26.28 3.56
N GLU A 331 -20.01 -26.62 2.76
CA GLU A 331 -20.13 -27.48 1.57
C GLU A 331 -20.14 -28.98 1.96
N ALA A 332 -19.65 -29.31 3.15
CA ALA A 332 -19.56 -30.68 3.65
C ALA A 332 -20.89 -31.12 4.31
N HIS A 333 -21.49 -32.17 3.73
CA HIS A 333 -22.82 -32.69 4.09
C HIS A 333 -22.92 -33.18 5.55
N ASP A 334 -21.82 -33.59 6.18
CA ASP A 334 -21.78 -33.99 7.59
C ASP A 334 -21.94 -32.81 8.56
N ARG A 335 -21.65 -31.57 8.11
CA ARG A 335 -21.72 -30.33 8.92
C ARG A 335 -22.89 -29.40 8.56
N ILE A 336 -23.77 -29.77 7.64
CA ILE A 336 -25.00 -29.02 7.39
C ILE A 336 -25.91 -29.09 8.64
N ALA A 337 -26.65 -28.02 8.89
CA ALA A 337 -27.61 -27.88 9.99
C ALA A 337 -28.78 -28.88 9.88
N SER A 338 -29.66 -28.93 10.89
CA SER A 338 -30.86 -29.77 10.80
C SER A 338 -31.85 -29.23 9.78
N ALA A 339 -32.80 -30.06 9.36
CA ALA A 339 -33.91 -29.61 8.50
C ALA A 339 -34.80 -28.55 9.18
N GLU A 340 -34.84 -28.52 10.52
CA GLU A 340 -35.58 -27.53 11.32
C GLU A 340 -34.87 -26.17 11.32
N ASP A 341 -33.55 -26.16 11.47
CA ASP A 341 -32.71 -24.95 11.37
C ASP A 341 -32.74 -24.37 9.94
N LEU A 342 -32.64 -25.23 8.92
CA LEU A 342 -32.71 -24.83 7.51
C LEU A 342 -34.08 -24.23 7.18
N GLN A 343 -35.17 -24.87 7.62
CA GLN A 343 -36.51 -24.31 7.44
C GLN A 343 -36.65 -22.99 8.18
N THR A 344 -36.12 -22.86 9.40
CA THR A 344 -36.18 -21.61 10.18
C THR A 344 -35.43 -20.48 9.49
N PHE A 345 -34.28 -20.74 8.86
CA PHE A 345 -33.55 -19.76 8.06
C PHE A 345 -34.29 -19.35 6.78
N GLU A 346 -34.94 -20.29 6.07
CA GLU A 346 -35.82 -19.95 4.94
C GLU A 346 -37.06 -19.17 5.41
N ASP A 347 -37.59 -19.48 6.60
CA ASP A 347 -38.70 -18.78 7.24
C ASP A 347 -38.33 -17.36 7.70
N GLU A 348 -37.09 -17.11 8.15
CA GLU A 348 -36.55 -15.75 8.39
C GLU A 348 -36.46 -14.98 7.06
N LEU A 349 -35.89 -15.62 6.02
CA LEU A 349 -35.65 -15.01 4.72
C LEU A 349 -36.94 -14.67 3.98
N ALA A 350 -37.94 -15.55 4.02
CA ALA A 350 -39.26 -15.32 3.41
C ALA A 350 -40.07 -14.20 4.08
N LYS A 351 -39.76 -13.87 5.34
CA LYS A 351 -40.38 -12.77 6.11
C LYS A 351 -39.57 -11.46 6.04
N ALA A 352 -38.41 -11.46 5.40
CA ALA A 352 -37.57 -10.26 5.30
C ALA A 352 -38.23 -9.19 4.43
N THR A 353 -38.31 -7.96 4.92
CA THR A 353 -38.76 -6.81 4.13
C THR A 353 -37.71 -6.41 3.10
N ILE A 354 -38.13 -6.16 1.86
CA ILE A 354 -37.27 -5.64 0.79
C ILE A 354 -37.77 -4.25 0.39
N ASP A 355 -36.88 -3.25 0.47
CA ASP A 355 -37.10 -1.96 -0.18
C ASP A 355 -36.67 -2.08 -1.66
N PRO A 356 -37.53 -1.77 -2.64
CA PRO A 356 -37.19 -1.76 -4.07
C PRO A 356 -35.88 -1.04 -4.41
N LYS A 357 -35.56 0.03 -3.67
CA LYS A 357 -34.44 0.94 -3.94
C LYS A 357 -33.11 0.46 -3.38
N THR A 358 -33.08 -0.56 -2.50
CA THR A 358 -31.84 -1.00 -1.83
C THR A 358 -31.11 -2.15 -2.54
N GLY A 359 -31.58 -2.58 -3.71
CA GLY A 359 -30.92 -3.66 -4.45
C GLY A 359 -31.45 -3.89 -5.87
N ASP A 360 -31.30 -5.14 -6.33
CA ASP A 360 -31.35 -5.66 -7.70
C ASP A 360 -32.59 -5.28 -8.56
N LEU A 361 -33.61 -4.65 -7.96
CA LEU A 361 -35.00 -4.61 -8.43
C LEU A 361 -35.35 -3.33 -9.21
N GLY A 362 -34.80 -2.18 -8.81
CA GLY A 362 -35.04 -0.88 -9.46
C GLY A 362 -36.48 -0.36 -9.33
N ASP A 363 -36.92 0.46 -10.28
CA ASP A 363 -38.28 1.02 -10.32
C ASP A 363 -39.32 -0.04 -10.70
N ILE A 364 -40.00 -0.59 -9.70
CA ILE A 364 -40.99 -1.66 -9.88
C ILE A 364 -42.34 -1.10 -10.36
N LYS A 365 -42.66 -1.32 -11.64
CA LYS A 365 -44.02 -1.18 -12.17
C LYS A 365 -44.90 -2.34 -11.68
N THR A 366 -45.57 -2.15 -10.55
CA THR A 366 -46.42 -3.18 -9.93
C THR A 366 -47.62 -3.61 -10.78
N GLU A 367 -47.97 -2.85 -11.83
CA GLU A 367 -49.01 -3.20 -12.79
C GLU A 367 -48.58 -4.33 -13.74
N ASP A 368 -47.31 -4.31 -14.19
CA ASP A 368 -46.74 -5.21 -15.21
C ASP A 368 -46.19 -6.54 -14.66
N LEU A 369 -46.26 -6.77 -13.33
CA LEU A 369 -45.61 -7.91 -12.68
C LEU A 369 -46.31 -9.26 -12.93
N PRO A 370 -45.55 -10.35 -13.18
CA PRO A 370 -46.10 -11.69 -13.40
C PRO A 370 -46.74 -12.31 -12.14
N GLY A 371 -47.66 -13.24 -12.35
CA GLY A 371 -48.25 -14.06 -11.29
C GLY A 371 -47.43 -15.31 -10.96
N ARG A 372 -47.92 -16.06 -9.96
CA ARG A 372 -47.24 -17.23 -9.37
C ARG A 372 -46.84 -18.31 -10.37
N GLU A 373 -47.58 -18.42 -11.48
CA GLU A 373 -47.39 -19.42 -12.53
C GLU A 373 -45.98 -19.37 -13.16
N HIS A 374 -45.33 -18.20 -13.17
CA HIS A 374 -43.97 -18.02 -13.67
C HIS A 374 -42.91 -18.70 -12.78
N LEU A 375 -43.22 -19.07 -11.54
CA LEU A 375 -42.35 -19.89 -10.69
C LEU A 375 -42.29 -21.36 -11.13
N SER A 376 -43.10 -21.79 -12.11
CA SER A 376 -42.98 -23.12 -12.72
C SER A 376 -41.85 -23.22 -13.75
N GLU A 377 -41.38 -22.09 -14.28
CA GLU A 377 -40.23 -22.04 -15.17
C GLU A 377 -38.91 -22.04 -14.37
N PRO A 378 -37.92 -22.88 -14.70
CA PRO A 378 -36.63 -22.87 -14.02
C PRO A 378 -35.83 -21.60 -14.33
N GLY A 379 -35.07 -21.13 -13.34
CA GLY A 379 -34.13 -20.03 -13.53
C GLY A 379 -32.89 -20.42 -14.36
N ASN A 380 -32.25 -19.43 -14.99
CA ASN A 380 -31.13 -19.63 -15.91
C ASN A 380 -29.75 -19.52 -15.26
N ARG A 381 -29.65 -18.96 -14.05
CA ARG A 381 -28.42 -18.85 -13.25
C ARG A 381 -28.72 -18.79 -11.76
N ASP A 382 -27.79 -19.22 -10.92
CA ASP A 382 -27.93 -19.10 -9.47
C ASP A 382 -28.00 -17.63 -9.04
N GLY A 383 -28.83 -17.31 -8.06
CA GLY A 383 -29.04 -15.93 -7.62
C GLY A 383 -29.89 -15.08 -8.58
N GLN A 384 -30.48 -15.65 -9.64
CA GLN A 384 -31.49 -14.94 -10.44
C GLN A 384 -32.69 -14.59 -9.55
N THR A 385 -33.06 -13.30 -9.52
CA THR A 385 -34.24 -12.81 -8.80
C THR A 385 -35.46 -12.68 -9.74
N ARG A 386 -36.66 -12.99 -9.24
CA ARG A 386 -37.96 -12.70 -9.86
C ARG A 386 -38.87 -12.01 -8.85
N LEU A 387 -39.78 -11.18 -9.37
CA LEU A 387 -40.86 -10.55 -8.60
C LEU A 387 -42.19 -11.16 -9.02
N ILE A 388 -43.02 -11.51 -8.04
CA ILE A 388 -44.31 -12.17 -8.23
C ILE A 388 -45.40 -11.35 -7.55
N LYS A 389 -46.51 -11.13 -8.25
CA LYS A 389 -47.67 -10.38 -7.76
C LYS A 389 -48.70 -11.33 -7.14
N GLU A 390 -48.87 -11.26 -5.83
CA GLU A 390 -49.90 -12.02 -5.07
C GLU A 390 -50.93 -11.03 -4.50
N GLY A 391 -52.01 -10.81 -5.26
CA GLY A 391 -53.11 -9.93 -4.85
C GLY A 391 -52.73 -8.44 -4.85
N GLN A 392 -52.45 -7.89 -3.66
CA GLN A 392 -51.96 -6.52 -3.47
C GLN A 392 -50.46 -6.49 -3.11
N ASN A 393 -49.86 -7.64 -2.78
CA ASN A 393 -48.47 -7.73 -2.37
C ASN A 393 -47.58 -8.09 -3.56
N VAL A 394 -46.31 -7.72 -3.47
CA VAL A 394 -45.25 -8.19 -4.35
C VAL A 394 -44.26 -9.00 -3.53
N GLU A 395 -44.07 -10.25 -3.91
CA GLU A 395 -43.12 -11.17 -3.30
C GLU A 395 -41.85 -11.26 -4.17
N ALA A 396 -40.68 -11.40 -3.56
CA ALA A 396 -39.45 -11.66 -4.28
C ALA A 396 -39.00 -13.12 -4.11
N TYR A 397 -38.55 -13.72 -5.21
CA TYR A 397 -38.07 -15.09 -5.27
C TYR A 397 -36.67 -15.14 -5.89
N GLN A 398 -35.82 -16.05 -5.40
CA GLN A 398 -34.49 -16.30 -5.93
C GLN A 398 -34.37 -17.74 -6.42
N TRP A 399 -33.74 -17.95 -7.58
CA TRP A 399 -33.41 -19.29 -8.06
C TRP A 399 -32.19 -19.87 -7.33
N SER A 400 -32.36 -21.06 -6.75
CA SER A 400 -31.27 -21.93 -6.29
C SER A 400 -31.05 -23.01 -7.36
N VAL A 401 -29.86 -23.01 -7.98
CA VAL A 401 -29.45 -24.08 -8.91
C VAL A 401 -29.20 -25.37 -8.13
N GLY A 402 -28.64 -25.29 -6.93
CA GLY A 402 -28.33 -26.45 -6.08
C GLY A 402 -29.56 -27.19 -5.55
N ASP A 403 -30.70 -26.51 -5.42
CA ASP A 403 -31.99 -27.09 -5.00
C ASP A 403 -33.00 -27.20 -6.16
N ALA A 404 -32.63 -26.72 -7.36
CA ALA A 404 -33.46 -26.67 -8.56
C ALA A 404 -34.87 -26.06 -8.34
N ARG A 405 -34.96 -25.00 -7.53
CA ARG A 405 -36.23 -24.33 -7.18
C ARG A 405 -36.09 -22.83 -6.99
N TRP A 406 -37.23 -22.14 -7.04
CA TRP A 406 -37.38 -20.79 -6.51
C TRP A 406 -37.58 -20.84 -4.99
N VAL A 407 -36.86 -19.97 -4.27
CA VAL A 407 -36.95 -19.77 -2.82
C VAL A 407 -37.49 -18.36 -2.58
N LYS A 408 -38.49 -18.17 -1.69
CA LYS A 408 -38.97 -16.81 -1.35
C LYS A 408 -37.89 -16.09 -0.53
N ILE A 409 -37.52 -14.88 -0.94
CA ILE A 409 -36.46 -14.07 -0.31
C ILE A 409 -36.95 -12.77 0.36
N GLY A 410 -38.28 -12.61 0.45
CA GLY A 410 -38.91 -11.53 1.20
C GLY A 410 -40.18 -10.98 0.55
N ASP A 411 -40.84 -10.07 1.27
CA ASP A 411 -41.94 -9.24 0.79
C ASP A 411 -41.42 -7.85 0.40
N VAL A 412 -41.83 -7.38 -0.77
CA VAL A 412 -41.42 -6.08 -1.32
C VAL A 412 -42.45 -5.03 -0.93
N VAL A 413 -42.03 -4.03 -0.15
CA VAL A 413 -42.91 -2.94 0.32
C VAL A 413 -42.64 -1.64 -0.42
N GLY A 414 -43.69 -0.89 -0.74
CA GLY A 414 -43.55 0.44 -1.34
C GLY A 414 -42.91 1.43 -0.36
N GLY A 415 -41.64 1.76 -0.58
CA GLY A 415 -40.89 2.72 0.23
C GLY A 415 -41.58 4.10 0.26
N SER A 416 -41.82 4.62 1.46
CA SER A 416 -42.50 5.90 1.66
C SER A 416 -41.61 7.10 1.28
N ASN A 417 -42.21 8.28 1.11
CA ASN A 417 -41.57 9.44 0.50
C ASN A 417 -40.38 10.00 1.31
N GLN A 418 -39.17 9.57 0.95
CA GLN A 418 -37.96 10.39 1.01
C GLN A 418 -37.32 10.45 -0.39
N GLN A 419 -36.91 11.65 -0.79
CA GLN A 419 -36.30 11.93 -2.09
C GLN A 419 -34.78 11.87 -1.97
N THR A 420 -34.21 10.73 -2.35
CA THR A 420 -32.82 10.59 -2.79
C THR A 420 -32.78 10.33 -4.30
N SER A 421 -31.58 10.29 -4.88
CA SER A 421 -31.30 10.41 -6.31
C SER A 421 -32.14 9.51 -7.22
N LYS A 422 -32.42 10.01 -8.42
CA LYS A 422 -33.25 9.36 -9.44
C LYS A 422 -32.46 8.33 -10.27
N CYS A 423 -31.39 7.77 -9.72
CA CYS A 423 -30.35 7.04 -10.43
C CYS A 423 -30.40 5.54 -10.13
N VAL A 424 -30.15 4.72 -11.15
CA VAL A 424 -30.12 3.26 -11.11
C VAL A 424 -28.68 2.79 -11.38
N MET A 425 -28.16 1.89 -10.54
CA MET A 425 -26.81 1.35 -10.68
C MET A 425 -26.76 0.23 -11.75
N TYR A 426 -25.80 0.30 -12.68
CA TYR A 426 -25.54 -0.77 -13.66
C TYR A 426 -24.05 -0.82 -14.06
N GLU A 427 -23.46 -2.02 -14.08
CA GLU A 427 -22.03 -2.27 -14.38
C GLU A 427 -21.02 -1.41 -13.57
N GLY A 428 -21.44 -0.88 -12.43
CA GLY A 428 -20.64 -0.03 -11.55
C GLY A 428 -20.81 1.49 -11.75
N LYS A 429 -21.74 1.91 -12.61
CA LYS A 429 -22.10 3.32 -12.83
C LYS A 429 -23.52 3.61 -12.40
N GLU A 430 -23.73 4.81 -11.85
CA GLU A 430 -25.07 5.40 -11.72
C GLU A 430 -25.54 5.90 -13.09
N TYR A 431 -26.79 5.62 -13.43
CA TYR A 431 -27.46 6.11 -14.63
C TYR A 431 -28.86 6.64 -14.29
N ASP A 432 -29.31 7.75 -14.88
CA ASP A 432 -30.70 8.22 -14.69
C ASP A 432 -31.74 7.17 -15.11
N TYR A 433 -31.42 6.33 -16.10
CA TYR A 433 -32.25 5.22 -16.56
C TYR A 433 -31.42 4.00 -16.95
N VAL A 434 -31.94 2.80 -16.67
CA VAL A 434 -31.41 1.53 -17.19
C VAL A 434 -32.56 0.74 -17.79
N PHE A 435 -32.76 0.91 -19.08
CA PHE A 435 -33.81 0.23 -19.84
C PHE A 435 -33.48 -1.25 -20.05
N THR A 436 -34.50 -2.05 -20.30
CA THR A 436 -34.35 -3.42 -20.81
C THR A 436 -34.94 -3.46 -22.22
N ILE A 437 -34.18 -3.98 -23.18
CA ILE A 437 -34.51 -3.98 -24.61
C ILE A 437 -34.50 -5.42 -25.12
N ASP A 438 -35.64 -5.83 -25.66
CA ASP A 438 -35.85 -7.13 -26.30
C ASP A 438 -35.71 -6.95 -27.82
N VAL A 439 -34.58 -7.42 -28.38
CA VAL A 439 -34.21 -7.13 -29.77
C VAL A 439 -34.84 -8.10 -30.78
N ASN A 440 -35.34 -9.23 -30.31
CA ASN A 440 -36.13 -10.20 -31.08
C ASN A 440 -37.17 -10.85 -30.16
N GLU A 441 -38.34 -11.24 -30.69
CA GLU A 441 -39.33 -12.04 -29.95
C GLU A 441 -38.70 -13.36 -29.49
N GLY A 442 -38.58 -13.57 -28.17
CA GLY A 442 -37.92 -14.74 -27.58
C GLY A 442 -36.39 -14.71 -27.53
N GLY A 443 -35.75 -13.57 -27.85
CA GLY A 443 -34.31 -13.37 -27.64
C GLY A 443 -33.94 -13.07 -26.18
N PRO A 444 -32.63 -13.10 -25.83
CA PRO A 444 -32.18 -12.63 -24.52
C PRO A 444 -32.36 -11.11 -24.39
N SER A 445 -32.95 -10.68 -23.28
CA SER A 445 -33.16 -9.27 -22.97
C SER A 445 -31.85 -8.60 -22.53
N MET A 446 -31.60 -7.37 -23.01
CA MET A 446 -30.33 -6.67 -22.78
C MET A 446 -30.56 -5.28 -22.17
N LYS A 447 -29.69 -4.88 -21.24
CA LYS A 447 -29.82 -3.61 -20.52
C LYS A 447 -29.13 -2.47 -21.24
N LEU A 448 -29.87 -1.40 -21.52
CA LEU A 448 -29.37 -0.14 -22.06
C LEU A 448 -29.34 0.91 -20.93
N PRO A 449 -28.16 1.24 -20.39
CA PRO A 449 -28.00 2.38 -19.48
C PRO A 449 -27.98 3.71 -20.24
N TYR A 450 -28.54 4.77 -19.66
CA TYR A 450 -28.63 6.11 -20.23
C TYR A 450 -28.75 7.20 -19.15
N ASN A 451 -27.97 8.27 -19.27
CA ASN A 451 -28.13 9.51 -18.50
C ASN A 451 -28.90 10.58 -19.29
N ILE A 452 -29.66 11.44 -18.61
CA ILE A 452 -30.37 12.58 -19.23
C ILE A 452 -29.38 13.58 -19.86
N SER A 453 -28.12 13.57 -19.44
CA SER A 453 -27.01 14.34 -20.01
C SER A 453 -26.34 13.71 -21.25
N GLU A 454 -26.68 12.47 -21.60
CA GLU A 454 -26.11 11.75 -22.75
C GLU A 454 -27.00 11.95 -24.00
N ASP A 455 -26.41 11.83 -25.19
CA ASP A 455 -27.18 11.88 -26.43
C ASP A 455 -27.86 10.51 -26.71
N PRO A 456 -29.19 10.47 -26.97
CA PRO A 456 -29.91 9.21 -27.23
C PRO A 456 -29.38 8.43 -28.43
N TRP A 457 -28.92 9.10 -29.49
CA TRP A 457 -28.44 8.44 -30.71
C TRP A 457 -27.06 7.84 -30.53
N LEU A 458 -26.15 8.56 -29.87
CA LEU A 458 -24.83 8.05 -29.49
C LEU A 458 -24.97 6.88 -28.50
N THR A 459 -25.89 6.97 -27.53
CA THR A 459 -26.14 5.89 -26.57
C THR A 459 -26.72 4.65 -27.26
N ALA A 460 -27.70 4.83 -28.15
CA ALA A 460 -28.24 3.75 -28.97
C ALA A 460 -27.15 3.11 -29.86
N HIS A 461 -26.27 3.91 -30.49
CA HIS A 461 -25.17 3.41 -31.30
C HIS A 461 -24.18 2.58 -30.48
N ASN A 462 -23.74 3.11 -29.33
CA ASN A 462 -22.83 2.42 -28.42
C ASN A 462 -23.45 1.13 -27.86
N PHE A 463 -24.76 1.13 -27.55
CA PHE A 463 -25.48 -0.08 -27.12
C PHE A 463 -25.53 -1.14 -28.22
N LEU A 464 -25.86 -0.77 -29.46
CA LEU A 464 -25.89 -1.72 -30.58
C LEU A 464 -24.50 -2.29 -30.84
N GLN A 465 -23.46 -1.45 -30.83
CA GLN A 465 -22.07 -1.89 -31.02
C GLN A 465 -21.58 -2.79 -29.87
N LYS A 466 -21.89 -2.47 -28.61
CA LYS A 466 -21.47 -3.28 -27.44
C LYS A 466 -22.04 -4.70 -27.46
N ASN A 467 -23.20 -4.90 -28.09
CA ASN A 467 -23.93 -6.16 -28.11
C ASN A 467 -23.92 -6.87 -29.48
N ASP A 468 -23.04 -6.47 -30.41
CA ASP A 468 -22.93 -6.99 -31.79
C ASP A 468 -24.27 -6.97 -32.57
N LEU A 469 -25.10 -5.95 -32.34
CA LEU A 469 -26.42 -5.81 -32.93
C LEU A 469 -26.41 -5.04 -34.26
N SER A 470 -27.39 -5.36 -35.10
CA SER A 470 -27.52 -4.77 -36.43
C SER A 470 -27.79 -3.25 -36.36
N PRO A 471 -27.01 -2.39 -37.05
CA PRO A 471 -27.22 -0.94 -37.06
C PRO A 471 -28.59 -0.48 -37.56
N MET A 472 -29.38 -1.33 -38.23
CA MET A 472 -30.75 -1.02 -38.64
C MET A 472 -31.72 -0.76 -37.47
N PHE A 473 -31.36 -1.19 -36.26
CA PHE A 473 -32.15 -0.92 -35.04
C PHE A 473 -31.85 0.45 -34.41
N LEU A 474 -30.93 1.25 -34.97
CA LEU A 474 -30.50 2.52 -34.38
C LEU A 474 -31.67 3.48 -34.16
N ASP A 475 -32.49 3.71 -35.19
CA ASP A 475 -33.69 4.55 -35.12
C ASP A 475 -34.68 4.03 -34.06
N GLN A 476 -34.87 2.71 -33.97
CA GLN A 476 -35.80 2.10 -33.02
C GLN A 476 -35.33 2.28 -31.58
N VAL A 477 -34.04 2.03 -31.30
CA VAL A 477 -33.46 2.15 -29.96
C VAL A 477 -33.34 3.63 -29.53
N ALA A 478 -32.93 4.52 -30.43
CA ALA A 478 -32.84 5.95 -30.13
C ALA A 478 -34.21 6.58 -29.84
N ASN A 479 -35.24 6.28 -30.64
CA ASN A 479 -36.59 6.76 -30.37
C ASN A 479 -37.19 6.14 -29.10
N PHE A 480 -36.93 4.85 -28.83
CA PHE A 480 -37.33 4.21 -27.57
C PHE A 480 -36.76 4.92 -26.33
N ILE A 481 -35.49 5.34 -26.36
CA ILE A 481 -34.89 6.18 -25.29
C ILE A 481 -35.65 7.51 -25.18
N ILE A 482 -35.86 8.22 -26.29
CA ILE A 482 -36.51 9.55 -26.31
C ILE A 482 -37.94 9.50 -25.75
N GLU A 483 -38.72 8.49 -26.12
CA GLU A 483 -40.10 8.29 -25.65
C GLU A 483 -40.14 7.99 -24.15
N ASN A 484 -39.32 7.06 -23.66
CA ASN A 484 -39.31 6.67 -22.24
C ASN A 484 -38.71 7.75 -21.32
N THR A 485 -37.83 8.62 -21.83
CA THR A 485 -37.20 9.72 -21.08
C THR A 485 -37.99 11.03 -21.10
N LYS A 486 -39.13 11.07 -21.81
CA LYS A 486 -40.03 12.24 -21.95
C LYS A 486 -39.37 13.49 -22.54
N GLY A 487 -38.46 13.31 -23.51
CA GLY A 487 -38.06 14.38 -24.43
C GLY A 487 -37.30 15.56 -23.83
N HIS A 488 -36.61 15.40 -22.69
CA HIS A 488 -35.67 16.40 -22.16
C HIS A 488 -34.35 16.45 -22.98
N VAL A 489 -34.47 16.68 -24.28
CA VAL A 489 -33.32 16.92 -25.16
C VAL A 489 -32.78 18.32 -24.88
N VAL A 490 -31.67 18.40 -24.15
CA VAL A 490 -30.91 19.65 -24.00
C VAL A 490 -30.23 19.94 -25.33
N GLY A 491 -30.74 20.94 -26.06
CA GLY A 491 -30.17 21.38 -27.34
C GLY A 491 -28.69 21.81 -27.20
N PRO A 492 -27.91 21.77 -28.28
CA PRO A 492 -26.46 21.87 -28.23
C PRO A 492 -25.98 23.17 -27.57
N ALA A 493 -25.30 23.03 -26.43
CA ALA A 493 -24.59 24.12 -25.79
C ALA A 493 -23.45 24.62 -26.70
N GLN A 494 -23.20 25.93 -26.69
CA GLN A 494 -22.12 26.53 -27.47
C GLN A 494 -20.74 26.04 -26.96
N PRO A 495 -19.74 25.87 -27.83
CA PRO A 495 -18.43 25.39 -27.43
C PRO A 495 -17.64 26.46 -26.65
N THR A 496 -17.82 26.51 -25.33
CA THR A 496 -16.90 27.21 -24.42
C THR A 496 -15.65 26.35 -24.19
N GLY A 497 -14.83 26.26 -25.23
CA GLY A 497 -13.52 25.60 -25.16
C GLY A 497 -12.58 26.35 -24.23
N GLY A 498 -12.24 25.73 -23.10
CA GLY A 498 -11.32 26.27 -22.10
C GLY A 498 -10.42 25.18 -21.54
N ASP A 499 -9.38 24.79 -22.30
CA ASP A 499 -8.30 23.95 -21.81
C ASP A 499 -7.35 24.77 -20.91
N PRO A 500 -7.08 24.33 -19.66
CA PRO A 500 -6.10 24.97 -18.80
C PRO A 500 -4.70 24.30 -18.81
N PHE A 501 -4.42 23.24 -19.60
CA PHE A 501 -3.05 22.70 -19.68
C PHE A 501 -2.65 21.84 -20.91
N THR A 502 -2.53 22.41 -22.12
CA THR A 502 -1.39 22.12 -23.04
C THR A 502 -1.17 23.21 -24.11
N GLY A 503 0.08 23.61 -24.36
CA GLY A 503 0.41 24.62 -25.38
C GLY A 503 1.68 24.31 -26.19
N GLN A 504 1.49 23.90 -27.45
CA GLN A 504 2.43 23.82 -28.60
C GLN A 504 1.61 23.20 -29.76
N SER A 505 1.81 23.45 -31.05
CA SER A 505 2.84 24.14 -31.87
C SER A 505 2.16 24.55 -33.21
N ASP A 506 2.67 25.29 -34.20
CA ASP A 506 3.91 26.04 -34.50
C ASP A 506 3.57 26.89 -35.78
N ALA A 507 4.36 27.79 -36.39
CA ALA A 507 5.66 28.44 -36.17
C ALA A 507 5.72 29.66 -37.14
N ASP A 508 6.79 30.48 -37.13
CA ASP A 508 7.44 30.87 -38.41
C ASP A 508 8.84 31.52 -38.26
N PHE A 509 9.66 31.34 -39.31
CA PHE A 509 10.94 32.00 -39.69
C PHE A 509 11.67 32.96 -38.73
N PHE A 510 12.95 32.65 -38.44
CA PHE A 510 14.11 33.18 -39.20
C PHE A 510 15.46 32.49 -38.83
N SER A 511 16.52 32.75 -39.59
CA SER A 511 17.91 32.23 -39.45
C SER A 511 18.85 32.99 -40.41
N PRO A 512 20.21 32.92 -40.34
CA PRO A 512 21.15 32.35 -39.35
C PRO A 512 22.15 33.48 -38.89
N PRO A 513 23.49 33.33 -38.61
CA PRO A 513 24.36 32.15 -38.41
C PRO A 513 25.45 32.22 -37.27
N THR A 514 26.20 31.10 -37.15
CA THR A 514 27.53 30.89 -36.49
C THR A 514 27.59 30.73 -34.96
N GLY A 515 28.51 29.86 -34.49
CA GLY A 515 28.75 29.59 -33.05
C GLY A 515 29.21 28.17 -32.69
N SER A 516 30.19 27.58 -33.38
CA SER A 516 30.63 26.19 -33.16
C SER A 516 31.52 25.98 -31.93
N GLY A 517 31.25 24.98 -31.09
CA GLY A 517 32.17 24.56 -30.02
C GLY A 517 31.73 23.33 -29.22
N ARG A 518 32.19 22.13 -29.59
CA ARG A 518 32.17 20.94 -28.71
C ARG A 518 33.52 20.79 -28.02
N TYR A 519 33.54 20.38 -26.75
CA TYR A 519 34.74 19.79 -26.14
C TYR A 519 34.38 18.70 -25.13
N ILE A 520 35.21 17.65 -25.07
CA ILE A 520 35.10 16.50 -24.16
C ILE A 520 36.50 16.29 -23.55
N PRO A 521 36.70 16.43 -22.23
CA PRO A 521 38.00 16.16 -21.60
C PRO A 521 38.20 14.64 -21.40
N GLY A 522 39.18 14.02 -22.08
CA GLY A 522 39.32 12.56 -22.05
C GLY A 522 40.53 11.92 -22.73
N SER A 523 41.74 12.50 -22.66
CA SER A 523 42.99 11.81 -23.04
C SER A 523 44.24 12.50 -22.45
N GLY A 524 45.28 11.71 -22.16
CA GLY A 524 46.57 12.17 -21.60
C GLY A 524 47.53 12.80 -22.63
N PRO A 525 48.78 13.09 -22.24
CA PRO A 525 49.72 12.00 -21.96
C PRO A 525 50.49 12.06 -20.62
N THR A 526 51.17 10.95 -20.33
CA THR A 526 52.07 10.68 -19.18
C THR A 526 53.55 10.69 -19.65
N PRO A 527 54.59 10.49 -18.80
CA PRO A 527 54.60 10.18 -17.36
C PRO A 527 55.49 11.06 -16.45
N GLY A 528 55.19 11.02 -15.15
CA GLY A 528 56.05 11.40 -14.02
C GLY A 528 55.69 10.52 -12.80
N PRO A 529 56.61 10.27 -11.85
CA PRO A 529 56.43 9.22 -10.84
C PRO A 529 55.33 9.55 -9.80
N PRO A 530 54.65 8.54 -9.25
CA PRO A 530 53.43 8.74 -8.45
C PRO A 530 53.72 9.17 -7.00
N GLY A 531 53.23 10.34 -6.61
CA GLY A 531 52.90 10.63 -5.22
C GLY A 531 51.56 9.95 -4.86
N GLY A 532 51.54 9.13 -3.82
CA GLY A 532 50.36 8.35 -3.45
C GLY A 532 49.19 9.20 -2.95
N VAL A 533 48.00 8.98 -3.50
CA VAL A 533 46.74 9.52 -2.94
C VAL A 533 46.30 8.61 -1.79
N VAL A 534 46.12 9.16 -0.60
CA VAL A 534 45.73 8.41 0.60
C VAL A 534 44.22 8.28 0.66
N ASP A 535 43.71 7.05 0.72
CA ASP A 535 42.29 6.74 0.99
C ASP A 535 42.03 6.76 2.51
N PRO A 536 41.11 7.61 3.03
CA PRO A 536 40.73 7.63 4.44
C PRO A 536 40.21 6.29 5.01
N PHE A 537 39.87 5.30 4.16
CA PHE A 537 39.36 4.00 4.60
C PHE A 537 40.42 2.91 4.80
N THR A 538 41.72 3.18 4.60
CA THR A 538 42.80 2.20 4.92
C THR A 538 43.92 2.78 5.78
N GLY A 539 43.74 2.73 7.10
CA GLY A 539 44.82 2.96 8.07
C GLY A 539 45.85 1.83 8.01
N SER A 540 47.13 2.17 7.84
CA SER A 540 48.20 1.22 7.52
C SER A 540 48.73 0.44 8.72
N GLY A 541 48.12 -0.72 8.99
CA GLY A 541 48.75 -1.84 9.71
C GLY A 541 49.57 -2.71 8.75
N ALA A 542 50.72 -3.24 9.19
CA ALA A 542 51.66 -3.92 8.31
C ALA A 542 51.18 -5.32 7.83
N TYR A 543 51.55 -5.68 6.60
CA TYR A 543 51.51 -7.06 6.14
C TYR A 543 52.53 -7.91 6.94
N SER A 544 52.03 -8.91 7.66
CA SER A 544 52.77 -10.17 7.85
C SER A 544 52.04 -11.24 7.04
N SER A 545 52.76 -11.95 6.18
CA SER A 545 52.18 -13.08 5.45
C SER A 545 52.07 -14.31 6.35
N ALA A 546 51.05 -15.13 6.06
CA ALA A 546 50.88 -16.49 6.56
C ALA A 546 50.93 -16.70 8.09
N ASP A 547 49.86 -16.30 8.79
CA ASP A 547 49.20 -17.27 9.68
C ASP A 547 47.72 -16.90 9.97
N LEU A 548 47.00 -17.80 10.68
CA LEU A 548 45.61 -17.65 11.18
C LEU A 548 44.49 -17.53 10.12
N ARG A 549 44.06 -18.67 9.58
CA ARG A 549 42.67 -18.86 9.12
C ARG A 549 41.70 -18.88 10.31
N GLN A 550 41.19 -17.75 10.79
CA GLN A 550 40.10 -17.76 11.79
C GLN A 550 39.24 -16.49 11.81
N ARG A 551 37.91 -16.69 11.77
CA ARG A 551 36.81 -15.72 12.02
C ARG A 551 36.85 -14.41 11.21
N ALA A 552 35.90 -14.26 10.29
CA ALA A 552 35.58 -12.96 9.69
C ALA A 552 35.04 -11.99 10.75
N THR A 553 35.92 -11.13 11.27
CA THR A 553 35.57 -9.98 12.11
C THR A 553 34.95 -8.89 11.25
N ASN A 554 33.75 -8.41 11.61
CA ASN A 554 33.13 -7.29 10.91
C ASN A 554 33.96 -6.02 11.12
N SER A 555 34.60 -5.53 10.06
CA SER A 555 35.44 -4.33 10.03
C SER A 555 34.73 -3.11 9.46
N TYR A 556 33.48 -3.25 8.99
CA TYR A 556 32.77 -2.21 8.26
C TYR A 556 31.77 -1.43 9.13
N PHE A 557 31.08 -2.11 10.05
CA PHE A 557 30.03 -1.52 10.88
C PHE A 557 29.93 -2.21 12.26
N PRO A 558 29.39 -1.55 13.30
CA PRO A 558 28.80 -0.22 13.32
C PRO A 558 29.81 0.92 13.13
N LYS A 559 29.40 1.97 12.42
CA LYS A 559 30.20 3.17 12.13
C LYS A 559 29.57 4.40 12.78
N THR A 560 29.99 4.71 14.00
CA THR A 560 29.43 5.81 14.81
C THR A 560 30.03 7.18 14.51
N ASP A 561 31.22 7.23 13.90
CA ASP A 561 31.91 8.48 13.57
C ASP A 561 31.30 9.14 12.33
N GLY A 562 30.95 10.43 12.45
CA GLY A 562 30.46 11.21 11.32
C GLY A 562 31.52 11.35 10.21
N VAL A 563 31.15 10.96 8.99
CA VAL A 563 32.01 11.01 7.80
C VAL A 563 31.82 12.35 7.09
N MET A 564 32.93 13.03 6.82
CA MET A 564 32.96 14.42 6.36
C MET A 564 33.52 14.59 4.95
N PHE A 565 33.11 15.66 4.27
CA PHE A 565 33.66 16.11 2.99
C PHE A 565 34.65 17.25 3.22
N GLU A 566 35.92 16.89 3.36
CA GLU A 566 36.97 17.81 3.83
C GLU A 566 37.90 18.31 2.72
N GLN A 567 38.05 17.52 1.65
CA GLN A 567 38.94 17.86 0.53
C GLN A 567 38.43 19.11 -0.21
N ALA A 568 39.34 20.06 -0.47
CA ALA A 568 39.06 21.30 -1.16
C ALA A 568 40.35 21.90 -1.75
N ASN A 569 40.21 22.79 -2.73
CA ASN A 569 41.28 23.67 -3.20
C ASN A 569 40.81 25.11 -3.01
N ALA A 570 41.25 25.75 -1.91
CA ALA A 570 40.78 27.08 -1.53
C ALA A 570 41.03 28.13 -2.61
N SER A 571 42.19 28.07 -3.28
CA SER A 571 42.54 28.98 -4.38
C SER A 571 41.58 28.85 -5.57
N GLN A 572 41.17 27.63 -5.92
CA GLN A 572 40.20 27.41 -7.01
C GLN A 572 38.79 27.88 -6.64
N ILE A 573 38.36 27.68 -5.39
CA ILE A 573 37.05 28.13 -4.89
C ILE A 573 36.96 29.66 -4.96
N ILE A 574 37.97 30.38 -4.45
CA ILE A 574 37.99 31.86 -4.49
C ILE A 574 38.16 32.39 -5.92
N ALA A 575 38.98 31.75 -6.76
CA ALA A 575 39.09 32.11 -8.16
C ALA A 575 37.73 32.01 -8.88
N LYS A 576 36.99 30.91 -8.67
CA LYS A 576 35.67 30.72 -9.30
C LYS A 576 34.60 31.65 -8.74
N LEU A 577 34.63 31.95 -7.44
CA LEU A 577 33.77 32.96 -6.82
C LEU A 577 33.99 34.34 -7.45
N LYS A 578 35.25 34.77 -7.61
CA LYS A 578 35.58 36.06 -8.23
C LYS A 578 35.23 36.11 -9.72
N GLU A 579 35.44 35.01 -10.47
CA GLU A 579 35.05 34.89 -11.87
C GLU A 579 33.55 35.12 -12.07
N LEU A 580 32.71 34.41 -11.29
CA LEU A 580 31.25 34.51 -11.40
C LEU A 580 30.72 35.86 -10.87
N ASN A 581 31.30 36.39 -9.79
CA ASN A 581 30.92 37.72 -9.26
C ASN A 581 31.26 38.85 -10.23
N ALA A 582 32.35 38.74 -11.01
CA ALA A 582 32.68 39.71 -12.04
C ALA A 582 31.64 39.72 -13.18
N ALA A 583 31.14 38.53 -13.56
CA ALA A 583 30.15 38.33 -14.63
C ALA A 583 28.69 38.62 -14.21
N ALA A 584 28.38 38.63 -12.91
CA ALA A 584 27.02 38.84 -12.41
C ALA A 584 26.44 40.24 -12.74
N PRO A 585 25.10 40.40 -12.82
CA PRO A 585 24.42 41.69 -12.84
C PRO A 585 24.81 42.56 -11.63
N GLN A 586 24.84 43.89 -11.79
CA GLN A 586 25.34 44.82 -10.77
C GLN A 586 24.58 44.74 -9.44
N GLU A 587 23.29 44.42 -9.47
CA GLU A 587 22.41 44.21 -8.30
C GLU A 587 22.74 42.93 -7.51
N GLN A 588 23.49 42.00 -8.11
CA GLN A 588 23.81 40.67 -7.59
C GLN A 588 25.30 40.52 -7.24
N LYS A 589 26.11 41.58 -7.38
CA LYS A 589 27.54 41.55 -7.05
C LYS A 589 27.77 41.69 -5.54
N LEU A 590 28.53 40.75 -4.99
CA LEU A 590 29.21 40.91 -3.71
C LEU A 590 30.27 42.02 -3.82
N SER A 591 30.43 42.84 -2.77
CA SER A 591 31.53 43.80 -2.69
C SER A 591 32.88 43.10 -2.47
N GLU A 592 33.99 43.77 -2.78
CA GLU A 592 35.32 43.22 -2.48
C GLU A 592 35.53 42.95 -0.99
N ASP A 593 34.91 43.71 -0.08
CA ASP A 593 34.96 43.44 1.36
C ASP A 593 34.33 42.09 1.71
N VAL A 594 33.24 41.71 1.04
CA VAL A 594 32.59 40.40 1.22
C VAL A 594 33.42 39.30 0.58
N LEU A 595 34.00 39.54 -0.61
CA LEU A 595 34.92 38.58 -1.24
C LEU A 595 36.17 38.33 -0.40
N GLU A 596 36.75 39.36 0.21
CA GLU A 596 37.90 39.21 1.11
C GLU A 596 37.50 38.56 2.44
N SER A 597 36.37 38.95 3.03
CA SER A 597 35.79 38.32 4.23
C SER A 597 35.64 36.81 4.06
N LEU A 598 35.10 36.38 2.90
CA LEU A 598 34.96 34.98 2.50
C LEU A 598 36.31 34.30 2.23
N SER A 599 37.26 34.99 1.60
CA SER A 599 38.61 34.46 1.33
C SER A 599 39.42 34.23 2.62
N ARG A 600 39.32 35.15 3.59
CA ARG A 600 39.91 34.98 4.93
C ARG A 600 39.23 33.83 5.66
N LEU A 601 37.89 33.80 5.70
CA LEU A 601 37.12 32.72 6.33
C LEU A 601 37.50 31.34 5.80
N LEU A 602 37.60 31.18 4.47
CA LEU A 602 38.01 29.92 3.85
C LEU A 602 39.44 29.52 4.24
N SER A 603 40.36 30.48 4.33
CA SER A 603 41.75 30.23 4.73
C SER A 603 41.82 29.69 6.16
N THR A 604 41.12 30.34 7.09
CA THR A 604 41.08 29.95 8.52
C THR A 604 40.52 28.54 8.73
N VAL A 605 39.47 28.15 7.98
CA VAL A 605 38.83 26.81 8.14
C VAL A 605 39.50 25.70 7.33
N CYS A 606 40.33 26.03 6.33
CA CYS A 606 41.18 25.07 5.63
C CYS A 606 42.54 24.84 6.31
N ALA A 607 43.04 25.80 7.10
CA ALA A 607 44.33 25.71 7.80
C ALA A 607 44.23 25.95 9.32
N PRO A 608 43.46 25.14 10.08
CA PRO A 608 43.32 25.28 11.53
C PRO A 608 44.67 25.04 12.22
N GLY A 609 45.32 26.13 12.67
CA GLY A 609 46.68 26.14 13.19
C GLY A 609 47.56 27.28 12.65
N ALA A 610 47.11 27.99 11.61
CA ALA A 610 47.68 29.30 11.26
C ALA A 610 47.45 30.34 12.38
N THR A 611 48.25 31.40 12.42
CA THR A 611 48.13 32.51 13.39
C THR A 611 46.95 33.46 13.11
N GLU A 612 45.89 32.97 12.46
CA GLU A 612 44.68 33.73 12.19
C GLU A 612 43.71 33.69 13.38
N PRO A 613 42.94 34.76 13.64
CA PRO A 613 41.88 34.74 14.64
C PRO A 613 40.73 33.80 14.19
N PRO A 614 39.97 33.21 15.13
CA PRO A 614 38.85 32.34 14.79
C PRO A 614 37.74 33.09 14.03
N PRO A 615 36.94 32.40 13.18
CA PRO A 615 35.85 32.96 12.39
C PRO A 615 34.90 33.86 13.19
N ASN A 616 34.87 35.15 12.84
CA ASN A 616 34.02 36.12 13.55
C ASN A 616 32.59 36.17 12.98
N ILE A 617 31.66 36.74 13.77
CA ILE A 617 30.23 36.82 13.43
C ILE A 617 29.99 37.61 12.13
N GLN A 618 30.82 38.60 11.79
CA GLN A 618 30.67 39.35 10.53
C GLN A 618 31.01 38.46 9.33
N GLN A 619 32.06 37.63 9.41
CA GLN A 619 32.41 36.66 8.36
C GLN A 619 31.31 35.60 8.17
N ILE A 620 30.73 35.11 9.27
CA ILE A 620 29.62 34.16 9.24
C ILE A 620 28.37 34.80 8.61
N ASN A 621 28.08 36.07 8.94
CA ASN A 621 26.99 36.82 8.32
C ASN A 621 27.25 37.15 6.84
N SER A 622 28.50 37.38 6.43
CA SER A 622 28.89 37.49 5.01
C SER A 622 28.62 36.18 4.26
N LEU A 623 28.99 35.04 4.84
CA LEU A 623 28.74 33.70 4.29
C LEU A 623 27.24 33.39 4.15
N TRP A 624 26.45 33.68 5.20
CA TRP A 624 25.00 33.49 5.16
C TRP A 624 24.34 34.32 4.06
N LYS A 625 24.66 35.62 3.96
CA LYS A 625 24.14 36.51 2.91
C LYS A 625 24.57 36.06 1.51
N ALA A 626 25.84 35.72 1.32
CA ALA A 626 26.35 35.28 0.02
C ALA A 626 25.79 33.90 -0.41
N SER A 627 25.31 33.07 0.52
CA SER A 627 24.65 31.80 0.18
C SER A 627 23.24 31.98 -0.41
N HIS A 628 22.70 33.20 -0.42
CA HIS A 628 21.42 33.56 -1.06
C HIS A 628 21.61 34.20 -2.45
N LEU A 629 22.80 34.09 -3.04
CA LEU A 629 23.02 34.43 -4.45
C LEU A 629 22.16 33.54 -5.38
N PRO A 630 21.88 33.99 -6.62
CA PRO A 630 21.21 33.19 -7.65
C PRO A 630 21.82 31.80 -7.84
N GLU A 631 20.97 30.80 -8.10
CA GLU A 631 21.36 29.39 -8.19
C GLU A 631 22.48 29.11 -9.20
N ASP A 632 22.65 29.94 -10.22
CA ASP A 632 23.67 29.77 -11.25
C ASP A 632 25.08 30.16 -10.80
N ILE A 633 25.22 31.05 -9.80
CA ILE A 633 26.51 31.55 -9.29
C ILE A 633 26.79 31.21 -7.81
N VAL A 634 25.81 30.71 -7.06
CA VAL A 634 25.94 30.45 -5.60
C VAL A 634 26.92 29.32 -5.23
N PHE A 635 27.20 28.38 -6.14
CA PHE A 635 27.90 27.13 -5.78
C PHE A 635 29.29 27.31 -5.13
N PRO A 636 30.17 28.28 -5.47
CA PRO A 636 31.43 28.45 -4.77
C PRO A 636 31.23 28.86 -3.31
N VAL A 637 30.16 29.60 -2.99
CA VAL A 637 29.81 30.00 -1.62
C VAL A 637 29.32 28.78 -0.83
N LEU A 638 28.57 27.86 -1.45
CA LEU A 638 28.19 26.59 -0.83
C LEU A 638 29.43 25.70 -0.57
N ASP A 639 30.44 25.77 -1.43
CA ASP A 639 31.71 25.06 -1.23
C ASP A 639 32.51 25.62 -0.04
N ILE A 640 32.50 26.95 0.17
CA ILE A 640 32.98 27.58 1.41
C ILE A 640 32.12 27.14 2.60
N MET A 641 30.79 27.13 2.47
CA MET A 641 29.87 26.84 3.57
C MET A 641 30.03 25.42 4.14
N ARG A 642 30.15 24.40 3.29
CA ARG A 642 30.41 23.02 3.77
C ARG A 642 31.73 22.91 4.53
N LEU A 643 32.74 23.70 4.18
CA LEU A 643 34.04 23.68 4.86
C LEU A 643 33.97 24.46 6.17
N ALA A 644 33.30 25.62 6.16
CA ALA A 644 33.16 26.49 7.31
C ALA A 644 32.35 25.85 8.44
N VAL A 645 31.24 25.16 8.15
CA VAL A 645 30.38 24.54 9.18
C VAL A 645 31.06 23.39 9.96
N ARG A 646 32.26 22.95 9.54
CA ARG A 646 33.13 22.05 10.32
C ARG A 646 33.74 22.75 11.54
N HIS A 647 33.97 24.06 11.49
CA HIS A 647 34.59 24.82 12.57
C HIS A 647 33.60 25.04 13.74
N PRO A 648 33.96 24.76 15.01
CA PRO A 648 33.02 24.77 16.13
C PRO A 648 32.16 26.03 16.25
N GLN A 649 32.78 27.22 16.20
CA GLN A 649 32.07 28.50 16.30
C GLN A 649 31.11 28.77 15.13
N VAL A 650 31.39 28.23 13.93
CA VAL A 650 30.52 28.37 12.77
C VAL A 650 29.35 27.37 12.86
N ASN A 651 29.62 26.15 13.34
CA ASN A 651 28.58 25.16 13.64
C ASN A 651 27.62 25.68 14.72
N GLU A 652 28.14 26.26 15.80
CA GLU A 652 27.34 26.86 16.88
C GLU A 652 26.51 28.05 16.39
N THR A 653 27.07 28.94 15.55
CA THR A 653 26.35 30.12 15.04
C THR A 653 25.31 29.77 13.96
N LEU A 654 25.63 28.88 13.02
CA LEU A 654 24.73 28.55 11.89
C LEU A 654 23.81 27.35 12.16
N CYS A 655 24.09 26.52 13.17
CA CYS A 655 23.23 25.41 13.58
C CYS A 655 22.62 25.60 14.98
N GLY A 656 22.53 26.86 15.45
CA GLY A 656 21.71 27.26 16.60
C GLY A 656 20.22 27.01 16.37
N GLU A 657 19.38 27.24 17.38
CA GLU A 657 17.97 26.80 17.35
C GLU A 657 17.14 27.47 16.26
N ALA A 658 17.20 28.80 16.13
CA ALA A 658 16.42 29.55 15.13
C ALA A 658 17.14 29.64 13.78
N GLU A 659 18.45 29.86 13.82
CA GLU A 659 19.35 29.99 12.68
C GLU A 659 19.52 28.66 11.93
N GLY A 660 19.59 27.56 12.67
CA GLY A 660 19.72 26.21 12.13
C GLY A 660 18.49 25.76 11.33
N VAL A 661 17.28 26.11 11.77
CA VAL A 661 16.06 25.83 11.00
C VAL A 661 16.05 26.64 9.70
N GLN A 662 16.54 27.89 9.71
CA GLN A 662 16.72 28.67 8.48
C GLN A 662 17.77 28.05 7.55
N LEU A 663 18.92 27.62 8.09
CA LEU A 663 19.97 26.91 7.35
C LEU A 663 19.41 25.63 6.69
N CYS A 664 18.69 24.79 7.44
CA CYS A 664 18.06 23.59 6.90
C CYS A 664 17.10 23.94 5.77
N ASN A 665 16.15 24.85 5.99
CA ASN A 665 15.17 25.23 4.97
C ASN A 665 15.83 25.78 3.70
N HIS A 666 16.89 26.59 3.83
CA HIS A 666 17.66 27.09 2.69
C HIS A 666 18.35 25.97 1.91
N LEU A 667 19.11 25.10 2.59
CA LEU A 667 19.79 23.96 1.96
C LEU A 667 18.81 22.99 1.29
N LEU A 668 17.63 22.75 1.89
CA LEU A 668 16.58 21.90 1.34
C LEU A 668 15.92 22.50 0.09
N SER A 669 15.87 23.84 -0.05
CA SER A 669 15.38 24.51 -1.26
C SER A 669 16.29 24.29 -2.48
N LEU A 670 17.59 24.13 -2.22
CA LEU A 670 18.64 23.85 -3.22
C LEU A 670 18.73 22.34 -3.57
N MET A 671 17.98 21.49 -2.89
CA MET A 671 17.93 20.03 -3.06
C MET A 671 16.72 19.53 -3.87
N ARG A 672 16.03 20.42 -4.58
CA ARG A 672 14.97 20.04 -5.55
C ARG A 672 15.58 19.22 -6.71
N PRO A 673 14.99 18.10 -7.16
CA PRO A 673 15.59 17.23 -8.19
C PRO A 673 15.90 17.93 -9.52
N GLU A 674 15.12 18.94 -9.89
CA GLU A 674 15.23 19.74 -11.11
C GLU A 674 16.30 20.84 -10.99
N GLY A 675 16.82 21.08 -9.78
CA GLY A 675 17.82 22.09 -9.46
C GLY A 675 19.21 21.76 -9.98
N ARG A 676 20.14 22.72 -9.82
CA ARG A 676 21.52 22.55 -10.33
C ARG A 676 22.30 21.51 -9.51
N ALA A 677 22.86 20.51 -10.18
CA ALA A 677 23.59 19.40 -9.57
C ALA A 677 24.79 19.81 -8.69
N ALA A 678 25.40 20.98 -8.95
CA ALA A 678 26.44 21.53 -8.07
C ALA A 678 25.86 21.97 -6.71
N ASN A 679 24.69 22.62 -6.71
CA ASN A 679 24.02 23.12 -5.50
C ASN A 679 23.46 21.96 -4.68
N GLN A 680 22.76 21.01 -5.32
CA GLN A 680 22.26 19.78 -4.70
C GLN A 680 23.39 19.01 -3.97
N MET A 681 24.52 18.83 -4.66
CA MET A 681 25.69 18.12 -4.14
C MET A 681 26.35 18.86 -2.97
N LEU A 682 26.55 20.18 -3.07
CA LEU A 682 27.17 20.95 -2.01
C LEU A 682 26.24 21.13 -0.80
N ALA A 683 24.93 21.27 -0.99
CA ALA A 683 23.96 21.31 0.10
C ALA A 683 23.97 20.00 0.91
N LEU A 684 23.93 18.84 0.24
CA LEU A 684 24.11 17.54 0.90
C LEU A 684 25.45 17.45 1.66
N ARG A 685 26.55 17.97 1.10
CA ARG A 685 27.85 18.00 1.78
C ARG A 685 27.88 18.93 2.99
N THR A 686 27.21 20.08 2.95
CA THR A 686 27.03 20.95 4.12
C THR A 686 26.28 20.20 5.22
N LEU A 687 25.15 19.56 4.90
CA LEU A 687 24.39 18.75 5.85
C LEU A 687 25.22 17.60 6.45
N CYS A 688 26.03 16.89 5.63
CA CYS A 688 26.97 15.89 6.15
C CYS A 688 27.95 16.50 7.15
N ASN A 689 28.52 17.65 6.81
CA ASN A 689 29.55 18.32 7.61
C ASN A 689 29.01 18.97 8.89
N CYS A 690 27.71 19.30 8.96
CA CYS A 690 27.08 19.76 10.19
C CYS A 690 27.21 18.76 11.36
N PHE A 691 27.32 17.45 11.07
CA PHE A 691 27.54 16.40 12.08
C PHE A 691 28.90 16.50 12.82
N SER A 692 29.78 17.45 12.47
CA SER A 692 31.03 17.70 13.20
C SER A 692 30.76 18.23 14.62
N GLY A 693 29.83 19.17 14.77
CA GLY A 693 29.49 19.83 16.03
C GLY A 693 28.22 19.29 16.68
N ARG A 694 28.10 19.53 17.98
CA ARG A 694 26.93 19.11 18.79
C ARG A 694 25.64 19.77 18.29
N GLN A 695 25.69 21.05 17.95
CA GLN A 695 24.57 21.85 17.48
C GLN A 695 24.05 21.33 16.13
N GLY A 696 24.92 21.13 15.14
CA GLY A 696 24.55 20.52 13.87
C GLY A 696 23.98 19.10 14.00
N ARG A 697 24.49 18.25 14.92
CA ARG A 697 23.86 16.96 15.23
C ARG A 697 22.45 17.12 15.81
N SER A 698 22.28 18.02 16.77
CA SER A 698 20.98 18.27 17.43
C SER A 698 19.94 18.79 16.44
N LEU A 699 20.33 19.76 15.61
CA LEU A 699 19.53 20.33 14.53
C LEU A 699 19.07 19.25 13.54
N LEU A 700 20.00 18.41 13.05
CA LEU A 700 19.67 17.41 12.04
C LEU A 700 18.88 16.22 12.60
N LEU A 701 19.00 15.90 13.89
CA LEU A 701 18.09 14.95 14.55
C LEU A 701 16.69 15.55 14.76
N ALA A 702 16.56 16.85 15.02
CA ALA A 702 15.28 17.54 15.13
C ALA A 702 14.59 17.74 13.77
N GLN A 703 15.36 17.99 12.70
CA GLN A 703 14.89 18.12 11.31
C GLN A 703 15.03 16.81 10.50
N ARG A 704 15.07 15.66 11.20
CA ARG A 704 15.36 14.35 10.61
C ARG A 704 14.45 13.99 9.45
N GLU A 705 13.13 14.13 9.63
CA GLU A 705 12.12 13.73 8.64
C GLU A 705 12.22 14.57 7.36
N THR A 706 12.26 15.90 7.48
CA THR A 706 12.34 16.83 6.35
C THR A 706 13.64 16.68 5.58
N VAL A 707 14.76 16.52 6.29
CA VAL A 707 16.10 16.31 5.70
C VAL A 707 16.22 14.96 5.00
N LEU A 708 15.85 13.85 5.66
CA LEU A 708 15.94 12.52 5.06
C LEU A 708 14.99 12.36 3.88
N SER A 709 13.76 12.88 3.97
CA SER A 709 12.78 12.84 2.88
C SER A 709 13.30 13.53 1.62
N ARG A 710 13.74 14.80 1.73
CA ARG A 710 14.28 15.56 0.59
C ARG A 710 15.59 14.98 0.07
N ALA A 711 16.48 14.50 0.95
CA ALA A 711 17.72 13.85 0.52
C ALA A 711 17.44 12.59 -0.30
N ALA A 712 16.42 11.80 0.07
CA ALA A 712 16.01 10.61 -0.65
C ALA A 712 15.43 10.88 -2.06
N ASP A 713 14.96 12.10 -2.35
CA ASP A 713 14.49 12.49 -3.69
C ASP A 713 15.66 12.57 -4.68
N LEU A 714 16.82 13.03 -4.20
CA LEU A 714 18.06 13.11 -4.98
C LEU A 714 18.68 11.74 -5.32
N ALA A 715 18.12 10.63 -4.81
CA ALA A 715 18.48 9.28 -5.25
C ALA A 715 18.11 8.98 -6.71
N ALA A 716 17.18 9.75 -7.30
CA ALA A 716 16.81 9.63 -8.71
C ALA A 716 17.69 10.47 -9.66
N VAL A 717 18.52 11.38 -9.13
CA VAL A 717 19.34 12.29 -9.94
C VAL A 717 20.65 11.62 -10.32
N CYS A 718 20.82 11.29 -11.61
CA CYS A 718 21.95 10.53 -12.18
C CYS A 718 23.33 11.20 -12.05
N ASN A 719 23.83 11.38 -10.83
CA ASN A 719 25.12 12.01 -10.54
C ASN A 719 25.79 11.34 -9.33
N LYS A 720 26.94 10.68 -9.57
CA LYS A 720 27.69 9.96 -8.54
C LYS A 720 28.07 10.81 -7.32
N ASN A 721 28.35 12.10 -7.51
CA ASN A 721 28.77 12.97 -6.40
C ASN A 721 27.60 13.31 -5.47
N ILE A 722 26.38 13.37 -6.00
CA ILE A 722 25.14 13.49 -5.23
C ILE A 722 24.88 12.18 -4.49
N HIS A 723 24.96 11.03 -5.18
CA HIS A 723 24.76 9.72 -4.58
C HIS A 723 25.74 9.43 -3.42
N ILE A 724 27.02 9.77 -3.56
CA ILE A 724 28.02 9.63 -2.49
C ILE A 724 27.70 10.56 -1.32
N ALA A 725 27.24 11.78 -1.56
CA ALA A 725 26.85 12.73 -0.51
C ALA A 725 25.58 12.26 0.23
N LEU A 726 24.55 11.80 -0.49
CA LEU A 726 23.34 11.18 0.06
C LEU A 726 23.69 9.96 0.93
N ALA A 727 24.48 9.02 0.40
CA ALA A 727 24.89 7.83 1.13
C ALA A 727 25.69 8.15 2.40
N THR A 728 26.49 9.23 2.37
CA THR A 728 27.24 9.73 3.53
C THR A 728 26.31 10.38 4.57
N LEU A 729 25.30 11.13 4.13
CA LEU A 729 24.30 11.72 5.03
C LEU A 729 23.52 10.64 5.79
N VAL A 730 23.05 9.62 5.07
CA VAL A 730 22.32 8.47 5.64
C VAL A 730 23.20 7.68 6.61
N LEU A 731 24.49 7.51 6.30
CA LEU A 731 25.49 6.91 7.19
C LEU A 731 25.72 7.74 8.46
N ASN A 732 25.78 9.07 8.37
CA ASN A 732 25.95 9.94 9.55
C ASN A 732 24.71 9.91 10.47
N TYR A 733 23.51 9.79 9.91
CA TYR A 733 22.30 9.48 10.67
C TYR A 733 22.38 8.10 11.34
N ALA A 734 22.72 7.03 10.61
CA ALA A 734 22.88 5.69 11.16
C ALA A 734 23.87 5.66 12.35
N GLY A 735 25.01 6.33 12.22
CA GLY A 735 26.03 6.45 13.27
C GLY A 735 25.55 7.19 14.52
N CYS A 736 24.70 8.22 14.38
CA CYS A 736 24.11 8.93 15.52
C CYS A 736 22.94 8.18 16.18
N LEU A 737 22.26 7.30 15.44
CA LEU A 737 21.14 6.48 15.93
C LEU A 737 21.59 5.12 16.49
N HIS A 738 22.83 4.70 16.21
CA HIS A 738 23.41 3.51 16.80
C HIS A 738 23.41 3.59 18.34
N GLY A 739 22.94 2.54 19.00
CA GLY A 739 22.74 2.52 20.46
C GLY A 739 21.56 3.35 21.01
N GLN A 740 20.86 4.15 20.19
CA GLN A 740 19.71 4.95 20.64
C GLN A 740 18.39 4.16 20.62
N PRO A 741 17.44 4.38 21.56
CA PRO A 741 16.14 3.71 21.58
C PRO A 741 15.08 4.32 20.62
N ASP A 742 15.46 5.31 19.80
CA ASP A 742 14.61 5.91 18.76
C ASP A 742 14.49 4.96 17.56
N LEU A 743 13.48 4.11 17.60
CA LEU A 743 13.18 3.11 16.57
C LEU A 743 12.52 3.74 15.33
N GLU A 744 11.86 4.88 15.47
CA GLU A 744 11.24 5.61 14.35
C GLU A 744 12.31 6.23 13.46
N ALA A 745 13.34 6.85 14.07
CA ALA A 745 14.51 7.34 13.36
C ALA A 745 15.22 6.22 12.60
N LYS A 746 15.33 5.04 13.21
CA LYS A 746 15.89 3.85 12.57
C LYS A 746 15.03 3.38 11.40
N ALA A 747 13.70 3.40 11.51
CA ALA A 747 12.80 3.12 10.39
C ALA A 747 12.99 4.08 9.21
N GLN A 748 13.04 5.39 9.48
CA GLN A 748 13.30 6.43 8.46
C GLN A 748 14.69 6.26 7.82
N CYS A 749 15.71 5.95 8.62
CA CYS A 749 17.07 5.70 8.12
C CYS A 749 17.16 4.43 7.25
N LEU A 750 16.56 3.31 7.69
CA LEU A 750 16.47 2.06 6.92
C LEU A 750 15.70 2.26 5.62
N SER A 751 14.57 2.98 5.66
CA SER A 751 13.75 3.33 4.50
C SER A 751 14.55 4.09 3.44
N VAL A 752 15.23 5.18 3.82
CA VAL A 752 16.01 5.98 2.87
C VAL A 752 17.25 5.23 2.37
N ALA A 753 17.92 4.46 3.23
CA ALA A 753 19.04 3.60 2.80
C ALA A 753 18.60 2.55 1.77
N SER A 754 17.47 1.89 2.04
CA SER A 754 16.80 0.93 1.15
C SER A 754 16.44 1.56 -0.19
N ARG A 755 15.67 2.66 -0.17
CA ARG A 755 15.24 3.43 -1.35
C ARG A 755 16.42 3.87 -2.23
N ALA A 756 17.52 4.30 -1.63
CA ALA A 756 18.72 4.69 -2.40
C ALA A 756 19.43 3.48 -3.05
N LEU A 757 19.42 2.29 -2.43
CA LEU A 757 20.02 1.07 -2.98
C LEU A 757 19.26 0.48 -4.19
N GLU A 758 18.16 1.10 -4.62
CA GLU A 758 17.41 0.72 -5.82
C GLU A 758 17.95 1.42 -7.08
N THR A 759 18.26 2.71 -6.97
CA THR A 759 18.68 3.58 -8.09
C THR A 759 20.19 3.85 -8.13
N VAL A 760 20.88 3.84 -6.98
CA VAL A 760 22.30 4.19 -6.90
C VAL A 760 23.18 3.08 -7.46
N GLN A 761 23.87 3.37 -8.57
CA GLN A 761 24.80 2.45 -9.24
C GLN A 761 26.28 2.66 -8.85
N ASP A 762 26.62 3.78 -8.20
CA ASP A 762 28.00 4.07 -7.81
C ASP A 762 28.45 3.16 -6.66
N LYS A 763 29.53 2.40 -6.87
CA LYS A 763 29.98 1.35 -5.94
C LYS A 763 30.40 1.87 -4.56
N GLU A 764 30.89 3.11 -4.47
CA GLU A 764 31.27 3.74 -3.20
C GLU A 764 30.03 4.24 -2.45
N ALA A 765 29.05 4.79 -3.16
CA ALA A 765 27.76 5.14 -2.57
C ALA A 765 26.97 3.89 -2.10
N VAL A 766 26.93 2.81 -2.91
CA VAL A 766 26.35 1.51 -2.50
C VAL A 766 27.03 0.96 -1.25
N PHE A 767 28.37 0.98 -1.20
CA PHE A 767 29.12 0.56 -0.01
C PHE A 767 28.72 1.35 1.23
N ARG A 768 28.65 2.69 1.16
CA ARG A 768 28.22 3.55 2.28
C ARG A 768 26.79 3.28 2.74
N LEU A 769 25.87 3.00 1.82
CA LEU A 769 24.48 2.62 2.14
C LEU A 769 24.40 1.26 2.84
N LEU A 770 25.20 0.27 2.42
CA LEU A 770 25.32 -1.02 3.11
C LEU A 770 25.91 -0.87 4.52
N VAL A 771 26.94 -0.02 4.69
CA VAL A 771 27.51 0.31 6.02
C VAL A 771 26.48 1.03 6.90
N ALA A 772 25.63 1.90 6.33
CA ALA A 772 24.55 2.57 7.05
C ALA A 772 23.49 1.58 7.53
N LEU A 773 22.99 0.71 6.64
CA LEU A 773 22.07 -0.39 7.02
C LEU A 773 22.65 -1.25 8.14
N GLY A 774 23.89 -1.72 7.98
CA GLY A 774 24.59 -2.53 8.98
C GLY A 774 24.75 -1.80 10.33
N THR A 775 25.08 -0.51 10.31
CA THR A 775 25.22 0.30 11.53
C THR A 775 23.90 0.49 12.27
N THR A 776 22.79 0.65 11.54
CA THR A 776 21.45 0.82 12.10
C THR A 776 20.91 -0.46 12.77
N VAL A 777 21.25 -1.64 12.25
CA VAL A 777 20.78 -2.95 12.78
C VAL A 777 21.79 -3.66 13.69
N ALA A 778 23.03 -3.19 13.77
CA ALA A 778 24.06 -3.79 14.61
C ALA A 778 23.67 -3.73 16.09
N SER A 779 23.63 -4.89 16.74
CA SER A 779 23.33 -5.04 18.18
C SER A 779 21.94 -4.54 18.62
N ASP A 780 20.97 -4.42 17.71
CA ASP A 780 19.58 -4.06 18.01
C ASP A 780 18.61 -5.01 17.31
N GLN A 781 18.07 -5.97 18.07
CA GLN A 781 17.13 -6.98 17.56
C GLN A 781 15.88 -6.32 16.94
N THR A 782 15.37 -5.26 17.55
CA THR A 782 14.15 -4.58 17.06
C THR A 782 14.40 -3.89 15.72
N ALA A 783 15.61 -3.34 15.51
CA ALA A 783 16.02 -2.79 14.23
C ALA A 783 16.28 -3.88 13.17
N GLN A 784 16.71 -5.08 13.57
CA GLN A 784 16.82 -6.25 12.68
C GLN A 784 15.43 -6.76 12.26
N ASP A 785 14.50 -6.89 13.20
CA ASP A 785 13.11 -7.30 12.95
C ASP A 785 12.41 -6.32 12.00
N LEU A 786 12.61 -5.02 12.24
CA LEU A 786 12.17 -3.93 11.38
C LEU A 786 12.80 -3.99 9.98
N ALA A 787 14.11 -4.22 9.87
CA ALA A 787 14.76 -4.38 8.56
C ALA A 787 14.27 -5.63 7.80
N ARG A 788 13.91 -6.70 8.52
CA ARG A 788 13.26 -7.90 7.95
C ARG A 788 11.83 -7.60 7.47
N SER A 789 11.00 -6.90 8.25
CA SER A 789 9.63 -6.55 7.83
C SER A 789 9.58 -5.51 6.70
N LEU A 790 10.58 -4.63 6.61
CA LEU A 790 10.80 -3.69 5.49
C LEU A 790 11.35 -4.36 4.21
N GLY A 791 11.66 -5.66 4.23
CA GLY A 791 12.19 -6.38 3.05
C GLY A 791 13.63 -6.01 2.67
N VAL A 792 14.42 -5.45 3.59
CA VAL A 792 15.81 -5.02 3.31
C VAL A 792 16.68 -6.21 2.87
N ASN A 793 16.45 -7.39 3.47
CA ASN A 793 17.19 -8.61 3.17
C ASN A 793 17.06 -9.05 1.69
N SER A 794 15.86 -9.07 1.12
CA SER A 794 15.63 -9.46 -0.27
C SER A 794 16.16 -8.40 -1.26
N GLN A 795 16.01 -7.13 -0.92
CA GLN A 795 16.50 -6.01 -1.74
C GLN A 795 18.03 -5.97 -1.86
N ILE A 796 18.78 -6.16 -0.76
CA ILE A 796 20.25 -6.08 -0.81
C ILE A 796 20.91 -7.35 -1.33
N LEU A 797 20.19 -8.48 -1.43
CA LEU A 797 20.72 -9.78 -1.82
C LEU A 797 21.52 -9.74 -3.14
N LYS A 798 21.10 -8.90 -4.10
CA LYS A 798 21.78 -8.66 -5.37
C LYS A 798 23.23 -8.17 -5.24
N TYR A 799 23.60 -7.54 -4.12
CA TYR A 799 24.96 -7.04 -3.86
C TYR A 799 25.89 -8.09 -3.25
N SER A 800 25.37 -9.20 -2.70
CA SER A 800 26.16 -10.24 -2.02
C SER A 800 27.14 -10.97 -2.94
N THR A 801 26.95 -10.88 -4.26
CA THR A 801 27.77 -11.50 -5.31
C THR A 801 28.75 -10.52 -5.99
N VAL A 802 28.77 -9.24 -5.57
CA VAL A 802 29.65 -8.23 -6.16
C VAL A 802 31.09 -8.43 -5.70
N SER A 803 31.95 -8.86 -6.63
CA SER A 803 33.37 -9.17 -6.40
C SER A 803 34.30 -7.97 -6.55
N ASP A 804 33.88 -6.89 -7.23
CA ASP A 804 34.67 -5.67 -7.43
C ASP A 804 33.87 -4.40 -7.06
N PRO A 805 34.36 -3.55 -6.14
CA PRO A 805 35.38 -3.86 -5.16
C PRO A 805 34.80 -4.83 -4.12
N SER A 806 35.57 -5.81 -3.68
CA SER A 806 35.08 -6.92 -2.84
C SER A 806 34.38 -6.46 -1.56
N LYS A 807 34.77 -5.30 -1.01
CA LYS A 807 34.13 -4.64 0.14
C LYS A 807 32.61 -4.46 0.00
N VAL A 808 32.06 -4.38 -1.21
CA VAL A 808 30.60 -4.32 -1.43
C VAL A 808 29.94 -5.67 -1.12
N GLY A 809 30.45 -6.77 -1.70
CA GLY A 809 29.95 -8.11 -1.45
C GLY A 809 30.19 -8.56 -0.01
N GLU A 810 31.39 -8.33 0.52
CA GLU A 810 31.75 -8.65 1.91
C GLU A 810 30.86 -7.92 2.92
N CYS A 811 30.66 -6.59 2.76
CA CYS A 811 29.78 -5.83 3.63
C CYS A 811 28.31 -6.28 3.48
N CYS A 812 27.84 -6.55 2.26
CA CYS A 812 26.48 -7.06 2.03
C CYS A 812 26.25 -8.40 2.74
N GLN A 813 27.18 -9.35 2.63
CA GLN A 813 27.10 -10.65 3.32
C GLN A 813 27.08 -10.49 4.85
N LEU A 814 27.85 -9.54 5.39
CA LEU A 814 27.84 -9.22 6.83
C LEU A 814 26.52 -8.57 7.28
N VAL A 815 25.89 -7.70 6.48
CA VAL A 815 24.55 -7.15 6.78
C VAL A 815 23.50 -8.25 6.71
N LEU A 816 23.50 -9.08 5.66
CA LEU A 816 22.57 -10.20 5.53
C LEU A 816 22.64 -11.17 6.73
N LYS A 817 23.84 -11.40 7.27
CA LYS A 817 24.05 -12.21 8.48
C LYS A 817 23.50 -11.57 9.77
N GLN A 818 23.28 -10.26 9.82
CA GLN A 818 22.54 -9.60 10.92
C GLN A 818 21.02 -9.63 10.71
N LEU A 819 20.55 -10.08 9.53
CA LEU A 819 19.12 -10.18 9.16
C LEU A 819 18.67 -11.64 8.97
N GLN A 820 19.42 -12.58 9.57
CA GLN A 820 19.11 -14.01 9.66
C GLN A 820 18.65 -14.31 11.08
#